data_AF-A0A8B9E7G7-F1
#
_entry.id   AF-A0A8B9E7G7-F1
#
_cell.length_a   1.000
_cell.length_b   1.000
_cell.length_c   1.000
_cell.angle_alpha   90.00
_cell.angle_beta   90.00
_cell.angle_gamma   90.00
#
_symmetry.space_group_name_H-M   'P 1'
#
loop_
_entity.id
_entity.type
_entity.pdbx_description
1 polymer ?
#
loop_
_entity_poly.entity_id
_entity_poly.type
_entity_poly.pdbx_seq_one_letter_code
_entity_poly.pdbx_strand_id
1 'polypeptide(L)'
;NSLCHLPLCSLLVQLVKLCSGMIEAGKAYITTNKHFVSGVRDLSQQRLLLQTLNFPAQRSVRQQLHNFVKDDVRKFKETKKQFDKVREDMEISLVKNAQAPRHKPHEVEEATGTLTITRKCFRHLALDYVLQINVLQAKKKFEILDAMLSFMHAQYTFFQQGYSLLHELDPYMKKLATELDQLVIDSAVEKREMEHKHALIQQRDFSYDDSKVEFNVDAPNGVVMEGYLFKRASNAFKTWNRHLRQRWFSIQNSQLVYQKKLKDVLTVVVEDLRLCTVKPCEDIERRFCFEVVSPTKSCMLQADSEKLRQAWIQAVQASIASAYRESPDSYYIERLDRTASPSTSSIDSATDSRERNVKGETILQRVQSIPGNDQCCDCGQPDPRWASINLGILLCIECSGIHRSLGVHCSKVRSLTLDSWEPELLKLMCELGNSTMNQIYEAQCEELGLKKPTAGSSRQDKEAWIKVKYVEKKFLKKLPNGEALAENERKPRRWCVKKCQRHNSATKAPTAQCEVSEESSGEAEIEQEASDLEDLRELHPGLLVYKAAQARNLPLMAEALAHGAEVNWVNDEDENKTPLIQAVMGGSLIACEFLLQNGADVNQRDSRGRAPLHHATYLGHTGQVCLFLKRGANQHAVDSDGQDPLSIAVQAANADIVTLLRLARMNEEMREAEGPFGQPGQYPSNSPTELQYRKCIQEFISLNIDEC
;
A
#
# COMPACT_ATOMS: atom_id res chain seq x y z
N ASN A 1 29.96 30.69 -56.85
CA ASN A 1 28.59 30.34 -56.42
C ASN A 1 28.51 29.38 -55.23
N SER A 2 29.60 29.13 -54.49
CA SER A 2 29.67 28.01 -53.52
C SER A 2 29.19 28.31 -52.09
N LEU A 3 28.69 29.51 -51.80
CA LEU A 3 28.50 30.03 -50.44
C LEU A 3 27.06 30.04 -49.90
N CYS A 4 26.04 29.70 -50.72
CA CYS A 4 24.63 29.85 -50.34
C CYS A 4 24.02 28.67 -49.57
N HIS A 5 24.78 27.59 -49.29
CA HIS A 5 24.20 26.31 -48.83
C HIS A 5 24.20 26.07 -47.31
N LEU A 6 24.99 26.81 -46.53
CA LEU A 6 25.02 26.69 -45.06
C LEU A 6 23.75 27.15 -44.33
N PRO A 7 23.13 28.32 -44.63
CA PRO A 7 22.02 28.84 -43.80
C PRO A 7 20.72 28.02 -43.92
N LEU A 8 20.57 27.22 -44.98
CA LEU A 8 19.37 26.39 -45.18
C LEU A 8 19.27 25.23 -44.18
N CYS A 9 20.41 24.59 -43.88
CA CYS A 9 20.45 23.48 -42.92
C CYS A 9 20.27 23.97 -41.48
N SER A 10 20.82 25.12 -41.11
CA SER A 10 20.61 25.70 -39.79
C SER A 10 19.14 26.10 -39.58
N LEU A 11 18.51 26.76 -40.56
CA LEU A 11 17.07 27.11 -40.51
C LEU A 11 16.17 25.87 -40.37
N LEU A 12 16.42 24.80 -41.12
CA LEU A 12 15.67 23.56 -40.99
C LEU A 12 15.87 22.89 -39.62
N VAL A 13 17.12 22.79 -39.13
CA VAL A 13 17.39 22.23 -37.79
C VAL A 13 16.75 23.07 -36.68
N GLN A 14 16.74 24.39 -36.82
CA GLN A 14 16.11 25.30 -35.87
C GLN A 14 14.58 25.16 -35.87
N LEU A 15 13.95 25.08 -37.04
CA LEU A 15 12.50 24.82 -37.17
C LEU A 15 12.12 23.51 -36.46
N VAL A 16 12.91 22.44 -36.66
CA VAL A 16 12.68 21.14 -36.02
C VAL A 16 12.81 21.22 -34.50
N LYS A 17 13.79 21.96 -33.97
CA LYS A 17 13.94 22.18 -32.53
C LYS A 17 12.71 22.91 -31.96
N LEU A 18 12.21 23.93 -32.65
CA LEU A 18 11.00 24.67 -32.26
C LEU A 18 9.74 23.78 -32.31
N CYS A 19 9.57 22.97 -33.37
CA CYS A 19 8.47 22.01 -33.46
C CYS A 19 8.52 20.93 -32.35
N SER A 20 9.72 20.50 -31.95
CA SER A 20 9.90 19.52 -30.87
C SER A 20 9.50 20.11 -29.52
N GLY A 21 9.99 21.31 -29.19
CA GLY A 21 9.60 22.01 -27.96
C GLY A 21 8.10 22.35 -27.89
N MET A 22 7.48 22.68 -29.02
CA MET A 22 6.02 22.87 -29.12
C MET A 22 5.24 21.58 -28.81
N ILE A 23 5.76 20.41 -29.21
CA ILE A 23 5.15 19.11 -28.91
C ILE A 23 5.34 18.75 -27.43
N GLU A 24 6.51 18.99 -26.86
CA GLU A 24 6.80 18.73 -25.44
C GLU A 24 5.94 19.60 -24.52
N ALA A 25 5.87 20.91 -24.78
CA ALA A 25 4.96 21.81 -24.09
C ALA A 25 3.48 21.41 -24.27
N GLY A 26 3.08 20.99 -25.47
CA GLY A 26 1.72 20.49 -25.74
C GLY A 26 1.37 19.22 -24.96
N LYS A 27 2.31 18.27 -24.83
CA LYS A 27 2.14 17.08 -23.99
C LYS A 27 1.98 17.47 -22.51
N ALA A 28 2.89 18.30 -21.99
CA ALA A 28 2.84 18.74 -20.60
C ALA A 28 1.51 19.44 -20.28
N TYR A 29 1.03 20.32 -21.18
CA TYR A 29 -0.27 20.96 -21.08
C TYR A 29 -1.43 19.96 -21.05
N ILE A 30 -1.45 18.95 -21.93
CA ILE A 30 -2.48 17.91 -21.95
C ILE A 30 -2.46 17.09 -20.66
N THR A 31 -1.28 16.66 -20.20
CA THR A 31 -1.12 15.88 -18.96
C THR A 31 -1.60 16.67 -17.74
N THR A 32 -1.15 17.92 -17.58
CA THR A 32 -1.58 18.79 -16.48
C THR A 32 -3.09 19.01 -16.48
N ASN A 33 -3.72 19.20 -17.66
CA ASN A 33 -5.17 19.31 -17.76
C ASN A 33 -5.91 18.02 -17.37
N LYS A 34 -5.36 16.83 -17.68
CA LYS A 34 -5.95 15.56 -17.22
C LYS A 34 -5.93 15.45 -15.70
N HIS A 35 -4.81 15.78 -15.05
CA HIS A 35 -4.73 15.76 -13.59
C HIS A 35 -5.67 16.79 -12.95
N PHE A 36 -5.77 18.00 -13.50
CA PHE A 36 -6.73 19.02 -13.05
C PHE A 36 -8.18 18.51 -13.14
N VAL A 37 -8.57 17.93 -14.28
CA VAL A 37 -9.91 17.35 -14.47
C VAL A 37 -10.16 16.16 -13.53
N SER A 38 -9.15 15.34 -13.24
CA SER A 38 -9.27 14.26 -12.24
C SER A 38 -9.50 14.83 -10.85
N GLY A 39 -8.67 15.77 -10.39
CA GLY A 39 -8.82 16.38 -9.07
C GLY A 39 -10.19 17.05 -8.87
N VAL A 40 -10.74 17.70 -9.90
CA VAL A 40 -12.10 18.26 -9.87
C VAL A 40 -13.18 17.17 -9.78
N ARG A 41 -12.99 16.01 -10.44
CA ARG A 41 -13.88 14.86 -10.33
C ARG A 41 -13.84 14.24 -8.94
N ASP A 42 -12.65 14.07 -8.37
CA ASP A 42 -12.43 13.43 -7.08
C ASP A 42 -12.99 14.28 -5.93
N LEU A 43 -12.92 15.61 -6.06
CA LEU A 43 -13.52 16.56 -5.10
C LEU A 43 -15.05 16.66 -5.17
N SER A 44 -15.66 16.48 -6.35
CA SER A 44 -17.10 16.82 -6.55
C SER A 44 -18.07 15.68 -6.28
N GLN A 45 -17.64 14.41 -6.27
CA GLN A 45 -18.47 13.19 -6.18
C GLN A 45 -19.65 13.05 -7.17
N GLN A 46 -19.89 14.04 -8.03
CA GLN A 46 -20.93 14.01 -9.06
C GLN A 46 -20.35 13.57 -10.41
N ARG A 47 -21.03 12.63 -11.10
CA ARG A 47 -20.62 12.06 -12.41
C ARG A 47 -20.79 13.03 -13.60
N LEU A 48 -20.58 14.33 -13.42
CA LEU A 48 -20.82 15.32 -14.47
C LEU A 48 -19.61 15.54 -15.38
N LEU A 49 -19.66 14.83 -16.52
CA LEU A 49 -19.11 15.19 -17.83
C LEU A 49 -17.72 15.85 -17.86
N LEU A 50 -16.68 15.05 -18.09
CA LEU A 50 -15.47 15.46 -18.83
C LEU A 50 -14.69 14.22 -19.30
N GLN A 51 -15.02 13.74 -20.50
CA GLN A 51 -14.31 12.67 -21.23
C GLN A 51 -13.83 13.15 -22.61
N THR A 52 -13.82 14.46 -22.85
CA THR A 52 -13.93 15.03 -24.21
C THR A 52 -12.74 15.89 -24.65
N LEU A 53 -11.55 15.70 -24.05
CA LEU A 53 -10.32 16.47 -24.39
C LEU A 53 -9.12 15.61 -24.83
N ASN A 54 -9.32 14.32 -25.13
CA ASN A 54 -8.32 13.49 -25.82
C ASN A 54 -8.52 13.57 -27.34
N PHE A 55 -7.98 14.61 -28.01
CA PHE A 55 -8.07 14.74 -29.48
C PHE A 55 -6.73 14.41 -30.20
N PRO A 56 -6.72 13.63 -31.29
CA PRO A 56 -5.49 13.13 -31.93
C PRO A 56 -4.64 14.16 -32.72
N ALA A 57 -5.02 15.44 -32.74
CA ALA A 57 -4.61 16.42 -33.76
C ALA A 57 -3.08 16.61 -33.92
N GLN A 58 -2.28 16.44 -32.86
CA GLN A 58 -0.82 16.56 -32.95
C GLN A 58 -0.10 15.38 -33.65
N ARG A 59 -0.76 14.22 -33.84
CA ARG A 59 -0.06 13.00 -34.30
C ARG A 59 0.36 13.06 -35.77
N SER A 60 -0.39 13.77 -36.62
CA SER A 60 -0.14 13.84 -38.08
C SER A 60 1.08 14.70 -38.43
N VAL A 61 1.09 15.96 -37.97
CA VAL A 61 2.18 16.93 -38.20
C VAL A 61 3.52 16.40 -37.69
N ARG A 62 3.51 15.70 -36.55
CA ARG A 62 4.69 15.03 -36.01
C ARG A 62 5.26 14.00 -36.98
N GLN A 63 4.43 13.21 -37.65
CA GLN A 63 4.89 12.09 -38.48
C GLN A 63 5.58 12.56 -39.77
N GLN A 64 5.01 13.54 -40.48
CA GLN A 64 5.58 14.08 -41.72
C GLN A 64 6.94 14.75 -41.47
N LEU A 65 6.98 15.74 -40.56
CA LEU A 65 8.22 16.46 -40.24
C LEU A 65 9.30 15.54 -39.65
N HIS A 66 8.92 14.58 -38.80
CA HIS A 66 9.89 13.63 -38.25
C HIS A 66 10.49 12.73 -39.34
N ASN A 67 9.71 12.24 -40.31
CA ASN A 67 10.22 11.39 -41.40
C ASN A 67 11.22 12.17 -42.29
N PHE A 68 10.87 13.38 -42.72
CA PHE A 68 11.76 14.23 -43.54
C PHE A 68 13.11 14.49 -42.84
N VAL A 69 13.09 14.76 -41.54
CA VAL A 69 14.31 15.01 -40.74
C VAL A 69 15.10 13.74 -40.47
N LYS A 70 14.40 12.66 -40.11
CA LYS A 70 15.03 11.40 -39.72
C LYS A 70 15.70 10.71 -40.90
N ASP A 71 15.11 10.79 -42.10
CA ASP A 71 15.51 9.97 -43.23
C ASP A 71 16.25 10.75 -44.32
N ASP A 72 15.77 11.94 -44.74
CA ASP A 72 16.45 12.72 -45.80
C ASP A 72 17.57 13.61 -45.24
N VAL A 73 17.32 14.39 -44.18
CA VAL A 73 18.34 15.27 -43.58
C VAL A 73 19.49 14.47 -42.94
N ARG A 74 19.20 13.28 -42.39
CA ARG A 74 20.22 12.38 -41.84
C ARG A 74 21.16 11.84 -42.92
N LYS A 75 20.63 11.36 -44.04
CA LYS A 75 21.44 10.85 -45.18
C LYS A 75 22.36 11.96 -45.70
N PHE A 76 21.83 13.16 -45.91
CA PHE A 76 22.64 14.31 -46.31
C PHE A 76 23.79 14.62 -45.31
N LYS A 77 23.51 14.62 -44.00
CA LYS A 77 24.55 14.85 -42.97
C LYS A 77 25.65 13.78 -42.98
N GLU A 78 25.29 12.51 -43.17
CA GLU A 78 26.27 11.41 -43.20
C GLU A 78 27.11 11.45 -44.48
N THR A 79 26.50 11.64 -45.66
CA THR A 79 27.25 11.83 -46.92
C THR A 79 28.17 13.05 -46.85
N LYS A 80 27.73 14.16 -46.25
CA LYS A 80 28.59 15.34 -46.02
C LYS A 80 29.80 14.98 -45.16
N LYS A 81 29.59 14.33 -44.01
CA LYS A 81 30.67 13.92 -43.10
C LYS A 81 31.70 13.02 -43.77
N GLN A 82 31.25 12.08 -44.61
CA GLN A 82 32.12 11.19 -45.38
C GLN A 82 32.90 11.94 -46.47
N PHE A 83 32.25 12.90 -47.16
CA PHE A 83 32.90 13.78 -48.11
C PHE A 83 33.98 14.66 -47.46
N ASP A 84 33.66 15.34 -46.36
CA ASP A 84 34.60 16.21 -45.63
C ASP A 84 35.80 15.40 -45.12
N LYS A 85 35.60 14.19 -44.59
CA LYS A 85 36.69 13.29 -44.19
C LYS A 85 37.58 12.88 -45.37
N VAL A 86 37.00 12.43 -46.48
CA VAL A 86 37.81 11.96 -47.64
C VAL A 86 38.52 13.12 -48.34
N ARG A 87 37.99 14.35 -48.21
CA ARG A 87 38.70 15.57 -48.59
C ARG A 87 39.96 15.76 -47.73
N GLU A 88 39.86 15.70 -46.40
CA GLU A 88 41.01 15.79 -45.49
C GLU A 88 42.04 14.68 -45.77
N ASP A 89 41.60 13.43 -45.94
CA ASP A 89 42.46 12.29 -46.29
C ASP A 89 43.19 12.51 -47.64
N MET A 90 42.53 13.15 -48.62
CA MET A 90 43.14 13.50 -49.91
C MET A 90 44.13 14.66 -49.79
N GLU A 91 43.84 15.69 -49.00
CA GLU A 91 44.75 16.81 -48.72
C GLU A 91 46.03 16.30 -48.01
N ILE A 92 45.89 15.41 -47.02
CA ILE A 92 47.01 14.73 -46.34
C ILE A 92 47.83 13.87 -47.33
N SER A 93 47.15 13.11 -48.20
CA SER A 93 47.81 12.28 -49.22
C SER A 93 48.58 13.11 -50.25
N LEU A 94 48.06 14.28 -50.62
CA LEU A 94 48.72 15.25 -51.50
C LEU A 94 50.03 15.78 -50.88
N VAL A 95 49.99 16.18 -49.60
CA VAL A 95 51.19 16.67 -48.89
C VAL A 95 52.24 15.58 -48.76
N LYS A 96 51.84 14.35 -48.37
CA LYS A 96 52.74 13.20 -48.29
C LYS A 96 53.41 12.87 -49.63
N ASN A 97 52.65 12.93 -50.72
CA ASN A 97 53.20 12.71 -52.07
C ASN A 97 54.18 13.83 -52.49
N ALA A 98 53.86 15.09 -52.20
CA ALA A 98 54.72 16.22 -52.52
C ALA A 98 56.03 16.26 -51.71
N GLN A 99 56.03 15.73 -50.48
CA GLN A 99 57.19 15.65 -49.60
C GLN A 99 58.04 14.38 -49.78
N ALA A 100 57.63 13.45 -50.65
CA ALA A 100 58.30 12.16 -50.83
C ALA A 100 59.75 12.33 -51.36
N PRO A 101 60.79 11.70 -50.75
CA PRO A 101 62.17 11.94 -51.14
C PRO A 101 62.52 11.30 -52.49
N ARG A 102 62.96 12.12 -53.47
CA ARG A 102 63.34 11.64 -54.82
C ARG A 102 64.41 10.54 -54.86
N HIS A 103 65.20 10.38 -53.81
CA HIS A 103 66.25 9.35 -53.72
C HIS A 103 65.73 7.99 -53.23
N LYS A 104 64.43 7.86 -52.93
CA LYS A 104 63.79 6.61 -52.47
C LYS A 104 62.57 6.26 -53.33
N PRO A 105 62.74 5.55 -54.45
CA PRO A 105 61.65 5.30 -55.40
C PRO A 105 60.45 4.56 -54.79
N HIS A 106 60.69 3.61 -53.87
CA HIS A 106 59.63 2.85 -53.19
C HIS A 106 58.69 3.75 -52.35
N GLU A 107 59.23 4.71 -51.59
CA GLU A 107 58.41 5.64 -50.79
C GLU A 107 57.60 6.60 -51.68
N VAL A 108 58.14 6.97 -52.85
CA VAL A 108 57.45 7.79 -53.86
C VAL A 108 56.30 7.00 -54.51
N GLU A 109 56.51 5.72 -54.82
CA GLU A 109 55.50 4.86 -55.43
C GLU A 109 54.34 4.58 -54.46
N GLU A 110 54.63 4.27 -53.19
CA GLU A 110 53.63 4.10 -52.12
C GLU A 110 52.79 5.37 -51.90
N ALA A 111 53.43 6.54 -51.78
CA ALA A 111 52.73 7.82 -51.63
C ALA A 111 51.87 8.15 -52.87
N THR A 112 52.29 7.74 -54.07
CA THR A 112 51.54 7.93 -55.32
C THR A 112 50.35 6.98 -55.43
N GLY A 113 50.50 5.73 -54.98
CA GLY A 113 49.41 4.76 -54.86
C GLY A 113 48.33 5.27 -53.88
N THR A 114 48.74 5.70 -52.69
CA THR A 114 47.84 6.26 -51.66
C THR A 114 47.05 7.46 -52.18
N LEU A 115 47.73 8.41 -52.84
CA LEU A 115 47.10 9.58 -53.46
C LEU A 115 46.12 9.19 -54.59
N THR A 116 46.43 8.16 -55.36
CA THR A 116 45.56 7.69 -56.46
C THR A 116 44.27 7.07 -55.92
N ILE A 117 44.34 6.35 -54.79
CA ILE A 117 43.17 5.77 -54.12
C ILE A 117 42.31 6.87 -53.51
N THR A 118 42.87 7.76 -52.69
CA THR A 118 42.09 8.84 -52.03
C THR A 118 41.46 9.79 -53.05
N ARG A 119 42.16 10.10 -54.15
CA ARG A 119 41.62 10.89 -55.27
C ARG A 119 40.45 10.20 -56.00
N LYS A 120 40.44 8.86 -56.12
CA LYS A 120 39.28 8.12 -56.64
C LYS A 120 38.10 8.19 -55.67
N CYS A 121 38.31 7.91 -54.39
CA CYS A 121 37.28 8.00 -53.36
C CYS A 121 36.66 9.41 -53.29
N PHE A 122 37.48 10.46 -53.33
CA PHE A 122 37.02 11.85 -53.35
C PHE A 122 36.10 12.14 -54.53
N ARG A 123 36.41 11.67 -55.74
CA ARG A 123 35.58 11.86 -56.93
C ARG A 123 34.21 11.18 -56.82
N HIS A 124 34.16 9.96 -56.28
CA HIS A 124 32.88 9.26 -56.06
C HIS A 124 32.03 9.98 -55.01
N LEU A 125 32.59 10.26 -53.83
CA LEU A 125 31.87 10.96 -52.75
C LEU A 125 31.47 12.39 -53.11
N ALA A 126 32.22 13.09 -53.97
CA ALA A 126 31.82 14.39 -54.50
C ALA A 126 30.53 14.31 -55.35
N LEU A 127 30.41 13.27 -56.19
CA LEU A 127 29.20 13.04 -56.99
C LEU A 127 28.00 12.67 -56.11
N ASP A 128 28.20 11.78 -55.13
CA ASP A 128 27.16 11.42 -54.17
C ASP A 128 26.69 12.62 -53.35
N TYR A 129 27.61 13.47 -52.90
CA TYR A 129 27.27 14.70 -52.16
C TYR A 129 26.48 15.69 -53.02
N VAL A 130 26.87 15.89 -54.29
CA VAL A 130 26.12 16.74 -55.24
C VAL A 130 24.73 16.17 -55.52
N LEU A 131 24.59 14.85 -55.67
CA LEU A 131 23.30 14.18 -55.84
C LEU A 131 22.38 14.41 -54.64
N GLN A 132 22.89 14.21 -53.41
CA GLN A 132 22.11 14.45 -52.19
C GLN A 132 21.69 15.92 -52.03
N ILE A 133 22.55 16.89 -52.41
CA ILE A 133 22.17 18.31 -52.45
C ILE A 133 20.98 18.54 -53.41
N ASN A 134 21.05 17.99 -54.63
CA ASN A 134 20.01 18.21 -55.64
C ASN A 134 18.67 17.56 -55.25
N VAL A 135 18.69 16.34 -54.70
CA VAL A 135 17.49 15.67 -54.17
C VAL A 135 16.87 16.46 -53.02
N LEU A 136 17.69 16.95 -52.09
CA LEU A 136 17.21 17.73 -50.95
C LEU A 136 16.64 19.10 -51.38
N GLN A 137 17.21 19.76 -52.39
CA GLN A 137 16.63 20.99 -52.97
C GLN A 137 15.29 20.73 -53.68
N ALA A 138 15.18 19.62 -54.42
CA ALA A 138 13.93 19.24 -55.10
C ALA A 138 12.81 18.94 -54.09
N LYS A 139 13.11 18.20 -53.02
CA LYS A 139 12.14 17.85 -51.97
C LYS A 139 11.72 19.05 -51.12
N LYS A 140 12.65 19.92 -50.73
CA LYS A 140 12.44 21.00 -49.74
C LYS A 140 11.14 21.79 -49.94
N LYS A 141 10.83 22.21 -51.17
CA LYS A 141 9.72 23.12 -51.42
C LYS A 141 8.36 22.49 -51.14
N PHE A 142 8.11 21.26 -51.60
CA PHE A 142 6.80 20.63 -51.41
C PHE A 142 6.65 20.07 -49.98
N GLU A 143 7.69 19.47 -49.41
CA GLU A 143 7.66 18.91 -48.03
C GLU A 143 7.31 19.98 -46.98
N ILE A 144 7.87 21.20 -47.11
CA ILE A 144 7.54 22.31 -46.20
C ILE A 144 6.09 22.79 -46.40
N LEU A 145 5.63 22.90 -47.64
CA LEU A 145 4.26 23.35 -47.94
C LEU A 145 3.22 22.32 -47.49
N ASP A 146 3.47 21.03 -47.69
CA ASP A 146 2.59 19.94 -47.26
C ASP A 146 2.50 19.85 -45.73
N ALA A 147 3.64 20.00 -45.03
CA ALA A 147 3.66 20.05 -43.57
C ALA A 147 2.92 21.28 -43.01
N MET A 148 3.05 22.46 -43.65
CA MET A 148 2.32 23.67 -43.26
C MET A 148 0.81 23.53 -43.52
N LEU A 149 0.41 22.99 -44.67
CA LEU A 149 -0.99 22.74 -45.01
C LEU A 149 -1.62 21.73 -44.04
N SER A 150 -0.91 20.65 -43.73
CA SER A 150 -1.33 19.63 -42.77
C SER A 150 -1.47 20.20 -41.35
N PHE A 151 -0.59 21.12 -40.94
CA PHE A 151 -0.73 21.86 -39.67
C PHE A 151 -1.94 22.78 -39.67
N MET A 152 -2.18 23.55 -40.75
CA MET A 152 -3.35 24.43 -40.85
C MET A 152 -4.67 23.65 -40.79
N HIS A 153 -4.78 22.51 -41.47
CA HIS A 153 -5.95 21.64 -41.37
C HIS A 153 -6.13 21.06 -39.96
N ALA A 154 -5.06 20.59 -39.32
CA ALA A 154 -5.14 20.08 -37.95
C ALA A 154 -5.62 21.14 -36.93
N GLN A 155 -5.15 22.38 -37.06
CA GLN A 155 -5.62 23.51 -36.25
C GLN A 155 -7.09 23.83 -36.53
N TYR A 156 -7.49 23.92 -37.80
CA TYR A 156 -8.88 24.17 -38.19
C TYR A 156 -9.85 23.15 -37.59
N THR A 157 -9.55 21.85 -37.74
CA THR A 157 -10.38 20.78 -37.17
C THR A 157 -10.42 20.82 -35.63
N PHE A 158 -9.29 21.10 -34.98
CA PHE A 158 -9.23 21.24 -33.52
C PHE A 158 -10.15 22.35 -33.00
N PHE A 159 -10.07 23.56 -33.58
CA PHE A 159 -10.94 24.67 -33.17
C PHE A 159 -12.41 24.43 -33.53
N GLN A 160 -12.71 23.80 -34.66
CA GLN A 160 -14.09 23.46 -35.04
C GLN A 160 -14.73 22.46 -34.06
N GLN A 161 -13.98 21.42 -33.65
CA GLN A 161 -14.44 20.43 -32.67
C GLN A 161 -14.61 21.05 -31.28
N GLY A 162 -13.64 21.86 -30.83
CA GLY A 162 -13.72 22.56 -29.55
C GLY A 162 -14.90 23.55 -29.49
N TYR A 163 -15.17 24.28 -30.57
CA TYR A 163 -16.33 25.17 -30.67
C TYR A 163 -17.66 24.42 -30.58
N SER A 164 -17.83 23.31 -31.33
CA SER A 164 -19.06 22.50 -31.28
C SER A 164 -19.37 22.04 -29.86
N LEU A 165 -18.36 21.50 -29.17
CA LEU A 165 -18.51 21.01 -27.80
C LEU A 165 -18.87 22.13 -26.81
N LEU A 166 -18.19 23.28 -26.89
CA LEU A 166 -18.49 24.41 -26.00
C LEU A 166 -19.90 24.99 -26.26
N HIS A 167 -20.34 24.99 -27.52
CA HIS A 167 -21.69 25.40 -27.90
C HIS A 167 -22.77 24.43 -27.39
N GLU A 168 -22.49 23.12 -27.37
CA GLU A 168 -23.37 22.12 -26.73
C GLU A 168 -23.44 22.27 -25.20
N LEU A 169 -22.37 22.75 -24.56
CA LEU A 169 -22.27 22.95 -23.10
C LEU A 169 -22.84 24.30 -22.59
N ASP A 170 -22.96 25.32 -23.45
CA ASP A 170 -23.51 26.64 -23.10
C ASP A 170 -24.85 26.62 -22.32
N PRO A 171 -25.89 25.88 -22.74
CA PRO A 171 -27.15 25.83 -21.97
C PRO A 171 -26.98 25.18 -20.59
N TYR A 172 -26.07 24.21 -20.46
CA TYR A 172 -25.77 23.59 -19.16
C TYR A 172 -25.03 24.56 -18.23
N MET A 173 -24.03 25.29 -18.74
CA MET A 173 -23.31 26.30 -17.95
C MET A 173 -24.25 27.40 -17.45
N LYS A 174 -25.21 27.84 -18.27
CA LYS A 174 -26.25 28.81 -17.87
C LYS A 174 -27.16 28.26 -16.78
N LYS A 175 -27.59 26.99 -16.88
CA LYS A 175 -28.39 26.32 -15.84
C LYS A 175 -27.61 26.23 -14.51
N LEU A 176 -26.36 25.79 -14.56
CA LEU A 176 -25.49 25.65 -13.38
C LEU A 176 -25.26 27.00 -12.68
N ALA A 177 -25.11 28.09 -13.44
CA ALA A 177 -25.01 29.44 -12.88
C ALA A 177 -26.29 29.82 -12.09
N THR A 178 -27.48 29.57 -12.65
CA THR A 178 -28.75 29.85 -11.94
C THR A 178 -28.97 28.97 -10.71
N GLU A 179 -28.51 27.71 -10.73
CA GLU A 179 -28.56 26.82 -9.56
C GLU A 179 -27.59 27.29 -8.46
N LEU A 180 -26.40 27.77 -8.84
CA LEU A 180 -25.42 28.32 -7.90
C LEU A 180 -25.93 29.61 -7.22
N ASP A 181 -26.53 30.54 -7.99
CA ASP A 181 -27.12 31.77 -7.44
C ASP A 181 -28.22 31.46 -6.40
N GLN A 182 -29.07 30.45 -6.67
CA GLN A 182 -30.09 30.01 -5.72
C GLN A 182 -29.48 29.41 -4.45
N LEU A 183 -28.48 28.52 -4.57
CA LEU A 183 -27.81 27.91 -3.42
C LEU A 183 -27.10 28.95 -2.52
N VAL A 184 -26.57 30.04 -3.10
CA VAL A 184 -25.99 31.16 -2.34
C VAL A 184 -27.06 31.89 -1.52
N ILE A 185 -28.26 32.09 -2.08
CA ILE A 185 -29.40 32.69 -1.36
C ILE A 185 -29.85 31.77 -0.22
N ASP A 186 -30.06 30.48 -0.49
CA ASP A 186 -30.54 29.51 0.48
C ASP A 186 -29.57 29.36 1.67
N SER A 187 -28.26 29.27 1.38
CA SER A 187 -27.20 29.23 2.41
C SER A 187 -27.17 30.49 3.26
N ALA A 188 -27.41 31.67 2.68
CA ALA A 188 -27.46 32.92 3.43
C ALA A 188 -28.69 33.01 4.35
N VAL A 189 -29.82 32.40 3.97
CA VAL A 189 -31.02 32.27 4.82
C VAL A 189 -30.77 31.29 5.97
N GLU A 190 -30.27 30.08 5.68
CA GLU A 190 -29.99 29.06 6.69
C GLU A 190 -28.97 29.55 7.73
N LYS A 191 -27.91 30.24 7.29
CA LYS A 191 -26.94 30.89 8.18
C LYS A 191 -27.62 31.87 9.14
N ARG A 192 -28.49 32.74 8.63
CA ARG A 192 -29.20 33.75 9.44
C ARG A 192 -30.16 33.11 10.45
N GLU A 193 -30.80 32.00 10.08
CA GLU A 193 -31.58 31.20 11.04
C GLU A 193 -30.72 30.57 12.13
N MET A 194 -29.57 29.99 11.78
CA MET A 194 -28.65 29.41 12.76
C MET A 194 -28.11 30.47 13.74
N GLU A 195 -27.75 31.67 13.24
CA GLU A 195 -27.35 32.80 14.07
C GLU A 195 -28.47 33.22 15.05
N HIS A 196 -29.73 33.23 14.60
CA HIS A 196 -30.88 33.51 15.47
C HIS A 196 -31.11 32.42 16.52
N LYS A 197 -31.06 31.13 16.14
CA LYS A 197 -31.18 29.98 17.05
C LYS A 197 -30.07 30.01 18.11
N HIS A 198 -28.84 30.32 17.71
CA HIS A 198 -27.69 30.47 18.63
C HIS A 198 -27.89 31.62 19.63
N ALA A 199 -28.38 32.78 19.19
CA ALA A 199 -28.69 33.90 20.08
C ALA A 199 -29.79 33.57 21.11
N LEU A 200 -30.82 32.82 20.72
CA LEU A 200 -31.89 32.36 21.62
C LEU A 200 -31.37 31.36 22.68
N ILE A 201 -30.45 30.46 22.31
CA ILE A 201 -29.82 29.52 23.25
C ILE A 201 -28.96 30.29 24.26
N GLN A 202 -28.11 31.22 23.80
CA GLN A 202 -27.31 32.06 24.69
C GLN A 202 -28.16 32.83 25.71
N GLN A 203 -29.34 33.33 25.31
CA GLN A 203 -30.26 34.00 26.24
C GLN A 203 -30.85 33.07 27.31
N ARG A 204 -30.97 31.76 27.04
CA ARG A 204 -31.46 30.76 28.01
C ARG A 204 -30.36 30.22 28.93
N ASP A 205 -29.15 29.99 28.42
CA ASP A 205 -28.07 29.38 29.22
C ASP A 205 -27.57 30.29 30.36
N PHE A 206 -27.80 31.60 30.29
CA PHE A 206 -27.54 32.53 31.41
C PHE A 206 -28.56 32.40 32.56
N SER A 207 -29.74 31.82 32.34
CA SER A 207 -30.65 31.43 33.43
C SER A 207 -30.41 29.98 33.84
N TYR A 208 -29.19 29.68 34.33
CA TYR A 208 -28.79 28.37 34.83
C TYR A 208 -29.47 28.06 36.19
N ASP A 209 -30.80 27.92 36.15
CA ASP A 209 -31.58 27.43 37.28
C ASP A 209 -31.58 25.90 37.24
N ASP A 210 -30.82 25.32 38.17
CA ASP A 210 -30.53 23.90 38.37
C ASP A 210 -31.75 23.14 38.94
N SER A 211 -32.90 23.33 38.30
CA SER A 211 -34.24 22.97 38.81
C SER A 211 -34.92 21.83 38.04
N LYS A 212 -34.34 21.35 36.94
CA LYS A 212 -34.88 20.23 36.14
C LYS A 212 -33.79 19.26 35.65
N VAL A 213 -33.23 18.50 36.58
CA VAL A 213 -32.58 17.22 36.25
C VAL A 213 -33.67 16.15 36.15
N GLU A 214 -34.42 16.17 35.05
CA GLU A 214 -35.50 15.21 34.80
C GLU A 214 -34.91 13.87 34.32
N PHE A 215 -34.97 12.84 35.17
CA PHE A 215 -34.77 11.45 34.76
C PHE A 215 -36.13 10.84 34.41
N ASN A 216 -36.22 10.14 33.28
CA ASN A 216 -37.46 9.52 32.83
C ASN A 216 -37.25 8.01 32.64
N VAL A 217 -37.85 7.23 33.54
CA VAL A 217 -37.75 5.76 33.54
C VAL A 217 -38.48 5.13 32.35
N ASP A 218 -39.50 5.83 31.82
CA ASP A 218 -40.34 5.38 30.70
C ASP A 218 -39.98 6.10 29.38
N ALA A 219 -38.75 6.59 29.24
CA ALA A 219 -38.30 7.27 28.02
C ALA A 219 -38.35 6.33 26.81
N PRO A 220 -38.95 6.74 25.66
CA PRO A 220 -39.15 5.86 24.50
C PRO A 220 -37.85 5.38 23.83
N ASN A 221 -36.70 5.96 24.19
CA ASN A 221 -35.38 5.57 23.71
C ASN A 221 -34.67 4.53 24.61
N GLY A 222 -35.29 4.11 25.73
CA GLY A 222 -34.70 3.16 26.68
C GLY A 222 -33.54 3.72 27.54
N VAL A 223 -33.28 5.03 27.46
CA VAL A 223 -32.23 5.74 28.22
C VAL A 223 -32.85 6.44 29.41
N VAL A 224 -32.54 6.00 30.63
CA VAL A 224 -33.15 6.51 31.88
C VAL A 224 -32.47 7.79 32.37
N MET A 225 -31.14 7.84 32.24
CA MET A 225 -30.32 8.99 32.61
C MET A 225 -28.99 8.92 31.87
N GLU A 226 -28.44 10.07 31.46
CA GLU A 226 -27.08 10.18 30.96
C GLU A 226 -26.39 11.45 31.45
N GLY A 227 -25.06 11.45 31.44
CA GLY A 227 -24.26 12.60 31.86
C GLY A 227 -22.87 12.21 32.34
N TYR A 228 -22.12 13.21 32.77
CA TYR A 228 -20.75 13.03 33.23
C TYR A 228 -20.67 12.51 34.66
N LEU A 229 -19.88 11.45 34.87
CA LEU A 229 -19.47 10.98 36.20
C LEU A 229 -17.98 10.63 36.24
N PHE A 230 -17.47 10.64 37.47
CA PHE A 230 -16.08 10.39 37.82
C PHE A 230 -15.93 8.99 38.44
N LYS A 231 -15.10 8.11 37.86
CA LYS A 231 -14.95 6.70 38.28
C LYS A 231 -13.59 6.40 38.94
N ARG A 232 -13.60 5.65 40.05
CA ARG A 232 -12.37 5.11 40.68
C ARG A 232 -11.84 3.88 39.94
N ALA A 233 -10.52 3.76 39.83
CA ALA A 233 -9.87 2.58 39.25
C ALA A 233 -9.93 1.36 40.19
N SER A 234 -9.98 0.15 39.62
CA SER A 234 -10.14 -1.13 40.34
C SER A 234 -8.84 -1.86 40.67
N ASN A 235 -7.67 -1.22 40.48
CA ASN A 235 -6.36 -1.88 40.64
C ASN A 235 -5.93 -1.95 42.12
N ALA A 236 -5.02 -2.88 42.45
CA ALA A 236 -4.58 -3.18 43.82
C ALA A 236 -3.99 -1.96 44.56
N PHE A 237 -3.32 -1.06 43.84
CA PHE A 237 -2.95 0.26 44.35
C PHE A 237 -4.18 1.19 44.32
N LYS A 238 -4.93 1.19 45.43
CA LYS A 238 -6.16 2.01 45.64
C LYS A 238 -5.86 3.51 45.82
N THR A 239 -5.06 4.12 44.96
CA THR A 239 -4.78 5.56 44.97
C THR A 239 -5.83 6.36 44.21
N TRP A 240 -6.33 7.43 44.81
CA TRP A 240 -7.38 8.31 44.27
C TRP A 240 -6.92 9.36 43.22
N ASN A 241 -5.69 9.27 42.69
CA ASN A 241 -5.05 10.36 41.94
C ASN A 241 -4.71 10.09 40.46
N ARG A 242 -4.69 11.19 39.70
CA ARG A 242 -4.34 11.36 38.27
C ARG A 242 -5.14 10.59 37.21
N HIS A 243 -5.91 9.56 37.53
CA HIS A 243 -6.72 8.80 36.54
C HIS A 243 -8.25 8.93 36.69
N LEU A 244 -8.73 9.95 37.40
CA LEU A 244 -10.13 10.35 37.38
C LEU A 244 -10.47 11.04 36.06
N ARG A 245 -10.64 10.25 35.01
CA ARG A 245 -11.19 10.74 33.75
C ARG A 245 -12.70 10.78 33.90
N GLN A 246 -13.27 11.98 33.77
CA GLN A 246 -14.69 12.17 33.60
C GLN A 246 -15.15 11.32 32.38
N ARG A 247 -16.23 10.57 32.53
CA ARG A 247 -16.79 9.72 31.47
C ARG A 247 -18.25 10.07 31.26
N TRP A 248 -18.72 9.95 30.02
CA TRP A 248 -20.16 9.99 29.76
C TRP A 248 -20.74 8.64 30.17
N PHE A 249 -21.49 8.62 31.26
CA PHE A 249 -22.26 7.47 31.70
C PHE A 249 -23.67 7.55 31.14
N SER A 250 -24.25 6.39 30.87
CA SER A 250 -25.66 6.27 30.48
C SER A 250 -26.24 5.02 31.14
N ILE A 251 -27.50 5.08 31.54
CA ILE A 251 -28.27 3.95 32.02
C ILE A 251 -29.24 3.56 30.90
N GLN A 252 -29.03 2.39 30.31
CA GLN A 252 -29.78 1.91 29.14
C GLN A 252 -30.14 0.43 29.35
N ASN A 253 -31.39 0.05 29.11
CA ASN A 253 -31.85 -1.36 29.12
C ASN A 253 -31.39 -2.15 30.36
N SER A 254 -31.54 -1.58 31.57
CA SER A 254 -31.10 -2.17 32.84
C SER A 254 -29.59 -2.47 32.95
N GLN A 255 -28.76 -1.79 32.16
CA GLN A 255 -27.29 -1.81 32.21
C GLN A 255 -26.71 -0.43 32.55
N LEU A 256 -25.56 -0.41 33.21
CA LEU A 256 -24.77 0.80 33.44
C LEU A 256 -23.55 0.80 32.51
N VAL A 257 -23.51 1.74 31.57
CA VAL A 257 -22.50 1.83 30.50
C VAL A 257 -21.76 3.17 30.54
N TYR A 258 -20.52 3.22 30.04
CA TYR A 258 -19.79 4.48 29.87
C TYR A 258 -19.02 4.57 28.54
N GLN A 259 -18.86 5.80 28.04
CA GLN A 259 -18.02 6.15 26.90
C GLN A 259 -16.80 6.98 27.33
N LYS A 260 -15.68 6.88 26.60
CA LYS A 260 -14.44 7.62 26.89
C LYS A 260 -14.28 8.89 26.05
N LYS A 261 -14.80 8.90 24.82
CA LYS A 261 -14.99 10.02 23.90
C LYS A 261 -16.34 9.84 23.18
N LEU A 262 -16.85 10.91 22.58
CA LEU A 262 -18.02 10.82 21.68
C LEU A 262 -17.73 9.82 20.54
N LYS A 263 -18.62 8.85 20.32
CA LYS A 263 -18.49 7.71 19.37
C LYS A 263 -17.55 6.56 19.79
N ASP A 264 -17.03 6.52 21.01
CA ASP A 264 -16.35 5.31 21.52
C ASP A 264 -17.37 4.19 21.83
N VAL A 265 -16.93 2.93 21.72
CA VAL A 265 -17.74 1.76 22.09
C VAL A 265 -18.16 1.83 23.57
N LEU A 266 -19.46 1.66 23.82
CA LEU A 266 -20.05 1.60 25.16
C LEU A 266 -19.38 0.48 25.98
N THR A 267 -18.66 0.88 27.03
CA THR A 267 -18.06 -0.09 27.95
C THR A 267 -19.03 -0.39 29.08
N VAL A 268 -19.53 -1.62 29.15
CA VAL A 268 -20.42 -2.08 30.22
C VAL A 268 -19.68 -2.12 31.55
N VAL A 269 -20.21 -1.41 32.55
CA VAL A 269 -19.72 -1.44 33.94
C VAL A 269 -20.44 -2.53 34.72
N VAL A 270 -21.76 -2.63 34.50
CA VAL A 270 -22.68 -3.57 35.13
C VAL A 270 -23.57 -4.13 34.03
N GLU A 271 -23.52 -5.45 33.84
CA GLU A 271 -24.25 -6.19 32.80
C GLU A 271 -25.73 -6.43 33.16
N ASP A 272 -26.05 -6.50 34.45
CA ASP A 272 -27.42 -6.56 34.96
C ASP A 272 -27.54 -5.76 36.28
N LEU A 273 -28.34 -4.70 36.26
CA LEU A 273 -28.61 -3.88 37.45
C LEU A 273 -29.46 -4.62 38.50
N ARG A 274 -30.25 -5.66 38.16
CA ARG A 274 -31.11 -6.39 39.13
C ARG A 274 -30.35 -6.82 40.38
N LEU A 275 -29.18 -7.42 40.17
CA LEU A 275 -28.35 -7.99 41.23
C LEU A 275 -27.48 -6.93 41.95
N CYS A 276 -27.69 -5.64 41.68
CA CYS A 276 -26.90 -4.56 42.22
C CYS A 276 -27.57 -3.82 43.37
N THR A 277 -26.76 -3.26 44.26
CA THR A 277 -27.20 -2.28 45.26
C THR A 277 -26.39 -1.00 45.10
N VAL A 278 -27.04 0.16 45.22
CA VAL A 278 -26.36 1.45 45.24
C VAL A 278 -26.38 2.04 46.65
N LYS A 279 -25.23 2.52 47.11
CA LYS A 279 -25.06 3.06 48.46
C LYS A 279 -24.39 4.44 48.41
N PRO A 280 -24.85 5.42 49.21
CA PRO A 280 -24.05 6.61 49.49
C PRO A 280 -22.76 6.20 50.21
N CYS A 281 -21.67 6.94 50.01
CA CYS A 281 -20.40 6.66 50.67
C CYS A 281 -19.89 7.94 51.34
N GLU A 282 -19.89 7.95 52.68
CA GLU A 282 -19.54 9.12 53.50
C GLU A 282 -18.13 9.04 54.09
N ASP A 283 -17.57 7.82 54.25
CA ASP A 283 -16.28 7.53 54.91
C ASP A 283 -15.02 7.75 54.03
N ILE A 284 -15.07 8.62 53.01
CA ILE A 284 -13.94 8.83 52.08
C ILE A 284 -13.65 10.31 51.91
N GLU A 285 -12.36 10.65 51.71
CA GLU A 285 -11.79 12.01 51.54
C GLU A 285 -12.42 12.90 50.44
N ARG A 286 -13.47 12.47 49.73
CA ARG A 286 -14.08 13.20 48.60
C ARG A 286 -15.59 13.29 48.70
N ARG A 287 -16.09 14.49 48.42
CA ARG A 287 -17.52 14.81 48.40
C ARG A 287 -18.21 14.19 47.20
N PHE A 288 -19.51 13.95 47.38
CA PHE A 288 -20.47 13.51 46.36
C PHE A 288 -20.21 12.12 45.75
N CYS A 289 -19.58 11.22 46.52
CA CYS A 289 -19.34 9.84 46.11
C CYS A 289 -20.54 8.90 46.40
N PHE A 290 -20.67 7.88 45.57
CA PHE A 290 -21.59 6.75 45.75
C PHE A 290 -20.97 5.47 45.15
N GLU A 291 -21.40 4.32 45.64
CA GLU A 291 -20.90 3.02 45.18
C GLU A 291 -22.05 2.17 44.62
N VAL A 292 -21.84 1.60 43.44
CA VAL A 292 -22.70 0.56 42.85
C VAL A 292 -22.00 -0.78 43.05
N VAL A 293 -22.61 -1.65 43.84
CA VAL A 293 -22.06 -2.97 44.21
C VAL A 293 -22.86 -4.05 43.48
N SER A 294 -22.18 -4.82 42.62
CA SER A 294 -22.69 -6.06 42.01
C SER A 294 -22.02 -7.29 42.65
N PRO A 295 -22.51 -8.52 42.43
CA PRO A 295 -21.94 -9.73 43.02
C PRO A 295 -20.48 -9.99 42.65
N THR A 296 -20.03 -9.47 41.49
CA THR A 296 -18.68 -9.70 40.96
C THR A 296 -17.78 -8.45 40.98
N LYS A 297 -18.35 -7.24 41.10
CA LYS A 297 -17.63 -5.97 40.93
C LYS A 297 -18.25 -4.90 41.83
N SER A 298 -17.43 -4.16 42.59
CA SER A 298 -17.85 -2.86 43.14
C SER A 298 -17.30 -1.73 42.27
N CYS A 299 -18.12 -0.71 42.02
CA CYS A 299 -17.78 0.45 41.21
C CYS A 299 -18.10 1.73 41.97
N MET A 300 -17.07 2.48 42.31
CA MET A 300 -17.19 3.75 43.02
C MET A 300 -17.20 4.91 42.03
N LEU A 301 -18.24 5.74 42.14
CA LEU A 301 -18.57 6.87 41.27
C LEU A 301 -18.66 8.16 42.10
N GLN A 302 -18.46 9.30 41.44
CA GLN A 302 -18.55 10.63 42.01
C GLN A 302 -19.31 11.54 41.02
N ALA A 303 -20.25 12.33 41.56
CA ALA A 303 -20.98 13.34 40.82
C ALA A 303 -20.44 14.75 41.12
N ASP A 304 -20.80 15.73 40.28
CA ASP A 304 -20.29 17.10 40.39
C ASP A 304 -21.05 17.95 41.43
N SER A 305 -22.29 17.57 41.78
CA SER A 305 -23.10 18.24 42.81
C SER A 305 -23.90 17.24 43.66
N GLU A 306 -24.36 17.69 44.83
CA GLU A 306 -25.20 16.87 45.73
C GLU A 306 -26.56 16.52 45.11
N LYS A 307 -27.18 17.45 44.37
CA LYS A 307 -28.41 17.19 43.61
C LYS A 307 -28.18 16.12 42.53
N LEU A 308 -27.09 16.24 41.75
CA LEU A 308 -26.74 15.24 40.74
C LEU A 308 -26.47 13.89 41.38
N ARG A 309 -25.77 13.84 42.53
CA ARG A 309 -25.56 12.59 43.27
C ARG A 309 -26.88 11.93 43.67
N GLN A 310 -27.82 12.70 44.21
CA GLN A 310 -29.14 12.19 44.59
C GLN A 310 -29.92 11.71 43.36
N ALA A 311 -29.94 12.47 42.26
CA ALA A 311 -30.58 12.09 41.00
C ALA A 311 -29.98 10.80 40.42
N TRP A 312 -28.65 10.66 40.38
CA TRP A 312 -27.98 9.45 39.92
C TRP A 312 -28.27 8.23 40.81
N ILE A 313 -28.31 8.40 42.13
CA ILE A 313 -28.69 7.31 43.06
C ILE A 313 -30.15 6.91 42.82
N GLN A 314 -31.07 7.88 42.71
CA GLN A 314 -32.50 7.63 42.46
C GLN A 314 -32.74 6.96 41.09
N ALA A 315 -32.09 7.42 40.03
CA ALA A 315 -32.17 6.81 38.70
C ALA A 315 -31.67 5.36 38.71
N VAL A 316 -30.53 5.09 39.36
CA VAL A 316 -30.02 3.71 39.52
C VAL A 316 -30.99 2.85 40.34
N GLN A 317 -31.54 3.36 41.46
CA GLN A 317 -32.55 2.64 42.25
C GLN A 317 -33.83 2.35 41.45
N ALA A 318 -34.30 3.32 40.66
CA ALA A 318 -35.48 3.16 39.82
C ALA A 318 -35.24 2.13 38.69
N SER A 319 -34.07 2.13 38.06
CA SER A 319 -33.69 1.11 37.07
C SER A 319 -33.57 -0.28 37.69
N ILE A 320 -33.00 -0.41 38.89
CA ILE A 320 -32.98 -1.69 39.64
C ILE A 320 -34.42 -2.16 39.88
N ALA A 321 -35.31 -1.29 40.39
CA ALA A 321 -36.70 -1.61 40.67
C ALA A 321 -37.54 -1.89 39.40
N SER A 322 -37.18 -1.33 38.25
CA SER A 322 -37.78 -1.69 36.95
C SER A 322 -37.35 -3.09 36.53
N ALA A 323 -36.05 -3.38 36.59
CA ALA A 323 -35.49 -4.67 36.19
C ALA A 323 -35.97 -5.85 37.08
N TYR A 324 -36.39 -5.58 38.33
CA TYR A 324 -37.08 -6.56 39.19
C TYR A 324 -38.55 -6.81 38.80
N ARG A 325 -39.22 -5.87 38.13
CA ARG A 325 -40.61 -6.02 37.64
C ARG A 325 -40.68 -6.76 36.30
N GLU A 326 -39.60 -6.76 35.53
CA GLU A 326 -39.42 -7.57 34.33
C GLU A 326 -39.09 -9.04 34.69
N SER A 327 -40.13 -9.86 34.90
CA SER A 327 -40.01 -11.30 35.18
C SER A 327 -39.38 -12.10 34.00
N PRO A 328 -38.67 -13.22 34.22
CA PRO A 328 -37.92 -13.93 33.17
C PRO A 328 -38.75 -14.52 32.02
N ASP A 329 -40.06 -14.73 32.20
CA ASP A 329 -40.90 -15.51 31.28
C ASP A 329 -41.16 -14.85 29.91
N SER A 330 -40.76 -13.58 29.71
CA SER A 330 -40.86 -12.92 28.39
C SER A 330 -39.77 -13.36 27.39
N TYR A 331 -38.71 -14.04 27.84
CA TYR A 331 -37.52 -14.28 27.00
C TYR A 331 -37.68 -15.37 25.92
N TYR A 332 -38.78 -16.14 25.93
CA TYR A 332 -38.91 -17.36 25.11
C TYR A 332 -39.95 -17.34 23.98
N ILE A 333 -40.73 -16.27 23.80
CA ILE A 333 -41.80 -16.21 22.78
C ILE A 333 -41.58 -15.15 21.68
N GLU A 334 -40.84 -14.06 21.94
CA GLU A 334 -40.73 -12.97 20.95
C GLU A 334 -39.65 -13.17 19.85
N ARG A 335 -38.95 -14.31 19.83
CA ARG A 335 -37.77 -14.51 18.96
C ARG A 335 -37.97 -15.37 17.71
N LEU A 336 -39.22 -15.65 17.31
CA LEU A 336 -39.53 -16.49 16.13
C LEU A 336 -40.47 -15.87 15.09
N ASP A 337 -41.26 -14.84 15.40
CA ASP A 337 -42.36 -14.36 14.52
C ASP A 337 -42.17 -12.94 13.92
N ARG A 338 -40.93 -12.53 13.60
CA ARG A 338 -40.70 -11.27 12.85
C ARG A 338 -39.62 -11.32 11.74
N THR A 339 -39.58 -12.42 11.00
CA THR A 339 -39.04 -12.41 9.62
C THR A 339 -39.97 -13.20 8.69
N ALA A 340 -40.21 -12.63 7.50
CA ALA A 340 -41.14 -13.07 6.44
C ALA A 340 -42.66 -12.82 6.68
N SER A 341 -43.46 -12.32 5.73
CA SER A 341 -43.19 -11.66 4.42
C SER A 341 -44.37 -10.71 4.03
N PRO A 342 -44.90 -10.57 2.77
CA PRO A 342 -44.65 -9.34 2.00
C PRO A 342 -45.86 -8.69 1.25
N SER A 343 -45.82 -7.36 1.01
CA SER A 343 -46.52 -6.69 -0.12
C SER A 343 -45.90 -5.30 -0.37
N THR A 344 -45.13 -5.07 -1.45
CA THR A 344 -45.56 -4.55 -2.79
C THR A 344 -46.27 -3.19 -2.73
N SER A 345 -45.83 -2.12 -3.39
CA SER A 345 -45.29 -1.98 -4.78
C SER A 345 -44.17 -0.92 -4.89
N SER A 346 -43.04 -1.19 -5.56
CA SER A 346 -42.64 -0.82 -6.95
C SER A 346 -42.49 0.70 -7.19
N ILE A 347 -41.52 1.25 -7.95
CA ILE A 347 -40.53 0.72 -8.94
C ILE A 347 -39.42 1.80 -9.07
N ASP A 348 -38.14 1.61 -9.45
CA ASP A 348 -37.31 0.43 -9.77
C ASP A 348 -35.80 0.69 -9.40
N SER A 349 -34.85 0.08 -10.11
CA SER A 349 -33.45 -0.15 -9.69
C SER A 349 -32.39 0.36 -10.68
N ALA A 350 -31.23 0.81 -10.16
CA ALA A 350 -29.92 0.67 -10.81
C ALA A 350 -28.75 0.91 -9.82
N THR A 351 -28.27 -0.18 -9.22
CA THR A 351 -26.87 -0.44 -8.77
C THR A 351 -25.89 0.74 -8.57
N ASP A 352 -25.49 0.99 -7.32
CA ASP A 352 -24.09 1.27 -6.98
C ASP A 352 -23.79 0.72 -5.57
N SER A 353 -22.80 -0.16 -5.45
CA SER A 353 -22.47 -0.88 -4.21
C SER A 353 -21.42 -0.12 -3.41
N ARG A 354 -21.85 0.58 -2.35
CA ARG A 354 -20.94 1.20 -1.37
C ARG A 354 -21.03 0.52 -0.01
N GLU A 355 -19.86 0.22 0.53
CA GLU A 355 -19.64 -0.69 1.65
C GLU A 355 -20.20 -0.13 2.97
N ARG A 356 -21.10 -0.90 3.60
CA ARG A 356 -21.42 -0.69 5.01
C ARG A 356 -20.24 -1.15 5.86
N ASN A 357 -19.59 -0.22 6.54
CA ASN A 357 -18.52 -0.52 7.49
C ASN A 357 -19.10 -1.23 8.74
N VAL A 358 -19.14 -2.57 8.74
CA VAL A 358 -19.70 -3.41 9.82
C VAL A 358 -18.73 -3.46 11.01
N LYS A 359 -18.77 -2.44 11.87
CA LYS A 359 -17.95 -2.40 13.10
C LYS A 359 -18.56 -3.25 14.22
N GLY A 360 -18.37 -4.56 14.08
CA GLY A 360 -18.75 -5.59 15.05
C GLY A 360 -18.30 -7.00 14.67
N GLU A 361 -17.66 -7.21 13.51
CA GLU A 361 -17.21 -8.52 13.08
C GLU A 361 -16.09 -9.07 13.97
N THR A 362 -16.34 -10.25 14.52
CA THR A 362 -15.35 -11.05 15.22
C THR A 362 -14.22 -11.46 14.25
N ILE A 363 -13.01 -11.70 14.78
CA ILE A 363 -11.86 -12.27 14.02
C ILE A 363 -12.32 -13.46 13.17
N LEU A 364 -13.12 -14.33 13.78
CA LEU A 364 -13.75 -15.47 13.17
C LEU A 364 -14.55 -15.11 11.91
N GLN A 365 -15.49 -14.15 11.99
CA GLN A 365 -16.29 -13.70 10.85
C GLN A 365 -15.43 -13.09 9.72
N ARG A 366 -14.41 -12.31 10.07
CA ARG A 366 -13.50 -11.67 9.11
C ARG A 366 -12.63 -12.66 8.32
N VAL A 367 -12.31 -13.82 8.88
CA VAL A 367 -11.53 -14.86 8.20
C VAL A 367 -12.44 -15.91 7.54
N GLN A 368 -13.63 -16.18 8.10
CA GLN A 368 -14.61 -17.09 7.50
C GLN A 368 -15.31 -16.52 6.26
N SER A 369 -15.31 -15.19 6.05
CA SER A 369 -15.86 -14.56 4.83
C SER A 369 -14.99 -14.75 3.58
N ILE A 370 -13.74 -15.21 3.74
CA ILE A 370 -12.81 -15.50 2.65
C ILE A 370 -13.23 -16.79 1.91
N PRO A 371 -13.12 -16.88 0.58
CA PRO A 371 -13.54 -18.06 -0.18
C PRO A 371 -12.96 -19.39 0.33
N GLY A 372 -13.85 -20.33 0.65
CA GLY A 372 -13.53 -21.68 1.15
C GLY A 372 -13.24 -21.78 2.65
N ASN A 373 -13.21 -20.67 3.38
CA ASN A 373 -12.98 -20.66 4.83
C ASN A 373 -14.25 -20.99 5.65
N ASP A 374 -15.40 -21.17 4.99
CA ASP A 374 -16.64 -21.73 5.56
C ASP A 374 -16.51 -23.21 5.96
N GLN A 375 -15.55 -23.93 5.35
CA GLN A 375 -15.28 -25.33 5.56
C GLN A 375 -13.79 -25.59 5.89
N CYS A 376 -13.51 -26.67 6.59
CA CYS A 376 -12.15 -27.11 6.90
C CYS A 376 -11.38 -27.46 5.61
N CYS A 377 -10.16 -26.92 5.49
CA CYS A 377 -9.29 -27.06 4.31
C CYS A 377 -9.16 -28.50 3.81
N ASP A 378 -9.01 -29.48 4.72
CA ASP A 378 -8.68 -30.87 4.37
C ASP A 378 -9.86 -31.85 4.33
N CYS A 379 -10.88 -31.68 5.19
CA CYS A 379 -11.96 -32.66 5.33
C CYS A 379 -13.37 -32.11 5.01
N GLY A 380 -13.49 -30.84 4.63
CA GLY A 380 -14.77 -30.20 4.29
C GLY A 380 -15.74 -30.03 5.48
N GLN A 381 -15.32 -30.32 6.71
CA GLN A 381 -16.16 -30.10 7.89
C GLN A 381 -16.52 -28.61 8.01
N PRO A 382 -17.80 -28.23 8.10
CA PRO A 382 -18.21 -26.83 8.19
C PRO A 382 -17.73 -26.18 9.49
N ASP A 383 -17.68 -24.85 9.47
CA ASP A 383 -17.44 -23.99 10.62
C ASP A 383 -16.08 -24.21 11.33
N PRO A 384 -14.94 -24.12 10.60
CA PRO A 384 -13.61 -24.31 11.20
C PRO A 384 -13.30 -23.20 12.23
N ARG A 385 -12.67 -23.59 13.35
CA ARG A 385 -12.33 -22.73 14.51
C ARG A 385 -10.83 -22.64 14.79
N TRP A 386 -9.99 -23.26 13.97
CA TRP A 386 -8.54 -23.22 14.05
C TRP A 386 -7.94 -22.77 12.73
N ALA A 387 -6.70 -22.27 12.76
CA ALA A 387 -5.98 -21.78 11.60
C ALA A 387 -4.51 -22.22 11.64
N SER A 388 -3.88 -22.41 10.48
CA SER A 388 -2.43 -22.58 10.35
C SER A 388 -1.80 -21.30 9.81
N ILE A 389 -1.18 -20.50 10.68
CA ILE A 389 -0.78 -19.11 10.38
C ILE A 389 0.34 -18.97 9.34
N ASN A 390 1.14 -20.01 9.12
CA ASN A 390 2.15 -20.04 8.07
C ASN A 390 1.61 -20.50 6.70
N LEU A 391 0.46 -21.17 6.69
CA LEU A 391 -0.17 -21.70 5.48
C LEU A 391 -1.38 -20.88 5.02
N GLY A 392 -1.95 -20.01 5.86
CA GLY A 392 -3.12 -19.21 5.50
C GLY A 392 -4.43 -20.01 5.38
N ILE A 393 -4.56 -21.13 6.11
CA ILE A 393 -5.71 -22.05 6.02
C ILE A 393 -6.50 -22.18 7.33
N LEU A 394 -7.79 -22.49 7.22
CA LEU A 394 -8.69 -22.82 8.33
C LEU A 394 -8.97 -24.32 8.46
N LEU A 395 -8.99 -24.80 9.70
CA LEU A 395 -9.04 -26.20 10.10
C LEU A 395 -10.13 -26.47 11.16
N CYS A 396 -10.75 -27.65 11.12
CA CYS A 396 -11.57 -28.17 12.21
C CYS A 396 -10.70 -28.71 13.36
N ILE A 397 -11.32 -29.10 14.48
CA ILE A 397 -10.59 -29.54 15.68
C ILE A 397 -9.66 -30.72 15.39
N GLU A 398 -10.13 -31.72 14.65
CA GLU A 398 -9.38 -32.94 14.35
C GLU A 398 -8.20 -32.68 13.41
N CYS A 399 -8.43 -32.00 12.28
CA CYS A 399 -7.38 -31.64 11.34
C CYS A 399 -6.35 -30.71 12.00
N SER A 400 -6.77 -29.78 12.87
CA SER A 400 -5.86 -28.95 13.65
C SER A 400 -4.97 -29.78 14.60
N GLY A 401 -5.50 -30.87 15.17
CA GLY A 401 -4.74 -31.82 15.99
C GLY A 401 -3.72 -32.61 15.18
N ILE A 402 -4.06 -32.99 13.95
CA ILE A 402 -3.14 -33.64 13.00
C ILE A 402 -2.03 -32.66 12.58
N HIS A 403 -2.38 -31.44 12.19
CA HIS A 403 -1.40 -30.40 11.82
C HIS A 403 -0.38 -30.12 12.93
N ARG A 404 -0.81 -30.11 14.21
CA ARG A 404 0.11 -30.00 15.36
C ARG A 404 1.11 -31.15 15.44
N SER A 405 0.75 -32.37 15.00
CA SER A 405 1.62 -33.54 15.02
C SER A 405 2.68 -33.56 13.90
N LEU A 406 2.51 -32.76 12.84
CA LEU A 406 3.52 -32.59 11.78
C LEU A 406 4.74 -31.78 12.23
N GLY A 407 4.59 -30.98 13.29
CA GLY A 407 5.62 -30.08 13.80
C GLY A 407 5.57 -28.68 13.18
N VAL A 408 6.19 -27.73 13.89
CA VAL A 408 6.09 -26.28 13.62
C VAL A 408 6.77 -25.81 12.32
N HIS A 409 7.55 -26.68 11.68
CA HIS A 409 8.18 -26.45 10.38
C HIS A 409 7.22 -26.74 9.22
N CYS A 410 6.21 -27.58 9.41
CA CYS A 410 5.12 -27.79 8.45
C CYS A 410 3.93 -26.88 8.73
N SER A 411 3.47 -26.81 9.99
CA SER A 411 2.23 -26.09 10.33
C SER A 411 2.25 -25.45 11.73
N LYS A 412 1.87 -24.18 11.79
CA LYS A 412 1.79 -23.37 13.01
C LYS A 412 0.34 -23.11 13.39
N VAL A 413 -0.23 -23.99 14.20
CA VAL A 413 -1.68 -23.96 14.52
C VAL A 413 -2.03 -22.97 15.65
N ARG A 414 -3.09 -22.18 15.44
CA ARG A 414 -3.75 -21.28 16.40
C ARG A 414 -5.27 -21.50 16.41
N SER A 415 -5.94 -21.13 17.49
CA SER A 415 -7.40 -21.07 17.61
C SER A 415 -7.92 -19.68 17.24
N LEU A 416 -9.01 -19.60 16.47
CA LEU A 416 -9.67 -18.33 16.13
C LEU A 416 -10.46 -17.72 17.30
N THR A 417 -10.71 -18.48 18.36
CA THR A 417 -11.56 -18.07 19.50
C THR A 417 -10.85 -18.08 20.85
N LEU A 418 -9.77 -18.86 21.01
CA LEU A 418 -9.05 -19.00 22.29
C LEU A 418 -7.70 -18.28 22.32
N ASP A 419 -7.04 -18.09 21.18
CA ASP A 419 -5.74 -17.40 21.11
C ASP A 419 -5.92 -15.90 20.83
N SER A 420 -5.01 -15.07 21.32
CA SER A 420 -4.91 -13.66 20.94
C SER A 420 -4.35 -13.52 19.53
N TRP A 421 -5.04 -12.78 18.66
CA TRP A 421 -4.59 -12.53 17.28
C TRP A 421 -3.92 -11.17 17.13
N GLU A 422 -2.80 -11.17 16.42
CA GLU A 422 -2.06 -9.97 16.05
C GLU A 422 -2.64 -9.42 14.73
N PRO A 423 -2.87 -8.10 14.58
CA PRO A 423 -3.38 -7.48 13.36
C PRO A 423 -2.70 -7.90 12.05
N GLU A 424 -1.37 -8.03 12.04
CA GLU A 424 -0.60 -8.49 10.88
C GLU A 424 -0.92 -9.94 10.49
N LEU A 425 -1.14 -10.81 11.48
CA LEU A 425 -1.56 -12.19 11.29
C LEU A 425 -3.01 -12.29 10.82
N LEU A 426 -3.88 -11.41 11.32
CA LEU A 426 -5.27 -11.36 10.88
C LEU A 426 -5.36 -10.93 9.40
N LYS A 427 -4.61 -9.88 9.01
CA LYS A 427 -4.55 -9.41 7.62
C LYS A 427 -3.96 -10.50 6.70
N LEU A 428 -2.90 -11.20 7.12
CA LEU A 428 -2.36 -12.37 6.40
C LEU A 428 -3.42 -13.45 6.16
N MET A 429 -4.21 -13.80 7.19
CA MET A 429 -5.32 -14.76 7.08
C MET A 429 -6.53 -14.25 6.26
N CYS A 430 -6.58 -12.96 5.91
CA CYS A 430 -7.57 -12.40 4.99
C CYS A 430 -7.09 -12.33 3.53
N GLU A 431 -5.77 -12.41 3.29
CA GLU A 431 -5.18 -12.41 1.93
C GLU A 431 -4.93 -13.82 1.39
N LEU A 432 -4.77 -14.81 2.28
CA LEU A 432 -4.76 -16.23 1.95
C LEU A 432 -6.07 -16.90 2.40
N GLY A 433 -6.47 -17.97 1.72
CA GLY A 433 -7.68 -18.71 2.04
C GLY A 433 -7.66 -20.15 1.54
N ASN A 434 -8.55 -20.97 2.10
CA ASN A 434 -8.65 -22.39 1.83
C ASN A 434 -8.84 -22.72 0.34
N SER A 435 -9.61 -21.92 -0.40
CA SER A 435 -9.76 -22.13 -1.85
C SER A 435 -8.43 -21.97 -2.60
N THR A 436 -7.71 -20.88 -2.37
CA THR A 436 -6.38 -20.62 -2.97
C THR A 436 -5.37 -21.70 -2.57
N MET A 437 -5.36 -22.08 -1.30
CA MET A 437 -4.41 -23.08 -0.82
C MET A 437 -4.74 -24.50 -1.29
N ASN A 438 -6.01 -24.83 -1.54
CA ASN A 438 -6.39 -26.08 -2.20
C ASN A 438 -6.10 -26.04 -3.72
N GLN A 439 -6.23 -24.89 -4.39
CA GLN A 439 -5.78 -24.76 -5.80
C GLN A 439 -4.28 -25.05 -5.95
N ILE A 440 -3.46 -24.70 -4.96
CA ILE A 440 -2.03 -25.03 -4.92
C ILE A 440 -1.83 -26.51 -4.50
N TYR A 441 -2.26 -26.86 -3.27
CA TYR A 441 -1.94 -28.14 -2.63
C TYR A 441 -2.82 -29.33 -3.01
N GLU A 442 -3.84 -29.15 -3.85
CA GLU A 442 -4.72 -30.23 -4.35
C GLU A 442 -4.83 -30.20 -5.89
N ALA A 443 -3.92 -29.48 -6.59
CA ALA A 443 -3.97 -29.22 -8.03
C ALA A 443 -4.11 -30.46 -8.94
N GLN A 444 -3.48 -31.60 -8.58
CA GLN A 444 -3.57 -32.88 -9.30
C GLN A 444 -4.49 -33.90 -8.62
N CYS A 445 -5.30 -33.50 -7.64
CA CYS A 445 -6.20 -34.40 -6.91
C CYS A 445 -7.18 -35.13 -7.85
N GLU A 446 -7.78 -34.40 -8.79
CA GLU A 446 -8.74 -34.95 -9.76
C GLU A 446 -8.06 -35.88 -10.77
N GLU A 447 -6.87 -35.52 -11.27
CA GLU A 447 -6.08 -36.32 -12.22
C GLU A 447 -5.64 -37.68 -11.63
N LEU A 448 -5.37 -37.72 -10.31
CA LEU A 448 -4.96 -38.93 -9.59
C LEU A 448 -6.15 -39.78 -9.10
N GLY A 449 -7.40 -39.33 -9.28
CA GLY A 449 -8.61 -40.05 -8.89
C GLY A 449 -8.77 -40.29 -7.37
N LEU A 450 -8.02 -39.57 -6.55
CA LEU A 450 -8.02 -39.73 -5.09
C LEU A 450 -9.16 -38.92 -4.46
N LYS A 451 -9.96 -39.57 -3.62
CA LYS A 451 -11.08 -38.91 -2.93
C LYS A 451 -10.61 -38.26 -1.63
N LYS A 452 -10.79 -36.95 -1.55
CA LYS A 452 -10.61 -36.15 -0.33
C LYS A 452 -11.47 -36.71 0.82
N PRO A 453 -10.94 -36.82 2.06
CA PRO A 453 -11.72 -37.28 3.20
C PRO A 453 -12.87 -36.30 3.50
N THR A 454 -13.96 -36.82 4.06
CA THR A 454 -15.12 -36.02 4.47
C THR A 454 -15.12 -35.82 5.99
N ALA A 455 -16.04 -35.00 6.50
CA ALA A 455 -16.20 -34.77 7.94
C ALA A 455 -16.36 -36.08 8.74
N GLY A 456 -17.03 -37.10 8.17
CA GLY A 456 -17.25 -38.41 8.79
C GLY A 456 -16.18 -39.47 8.52
N SER A 457 -15.12 -39.17 7.77
CA SER A 457 -13.99 -40.09 7.57
C SER A 457 -13.20 -40.30 8.86
N SER A 458 -12.48 -41.42 8.99
CA SER A 458 -11.72 -41.69 10.21
C SER A 458 -10.56 -40.71 10.38
N ARG A 459 -10.11 -40.53 11.63
CA ARG A 459 -8.91 -39.71 11.92
C ARG A 459 -7.67 -40.22 11.18
N GLN A 460 -7.55 -41.53 10.97
CA GLN A 460 -6.44 -42.16 10.26
C GLN A 460 -6.44 -41.79 8.77
N ASP A 461 -7.62 -41.77 8.13
CA ASP A 461 -7.76 -41.34 6.74
C ASP A 461 -7.43 -39.85 6.58
N LYS A 462 -7.92 -39.01 7.50
CA LYS A 462 -7.59 -37.58 7.55
C LYS A 462 -6.09 -37.35 7.75
N GLU A 463 -5.44 -38.15 8.60
CA GLU A 463 -4.00 -38.05 8.86
C GLU A 463 -3.15 -38.47 7.67
N ALA A 464 -3.53 -39.55 6.98
CA ALA A 464 -2.88 -39.97 5.74
C ALA A 464 -3.00 -38.90 4.66
N TRP A 465 -4.22 -38.34 4.46
CA TRP A 465 -4.46 -37.25 3.52
C TRP A 465 -3.57 -36.02 3.79
N ILE A 466 -3.57 -35.53 5.02
CA ILE A 466 -2.84 -34.33 5.43
C ILE A 466 -1.32 -34.51 5.28
N LYS A 467 -0.77 -35.71 5.57
CA LYS A 467 0.65 -36.02 5.32
C LYS A 467 0.97 -36.02 3.82
N VAL A 468 0.15 -36.69 3.01
CA VAL A 468 0.34 -36.73 1.54
C VAL A 468 0.25 -35.32 0.93
N LYS A 469 -0.65 -34.48 1.43
CA LYS A 469 -0.87 -33.10 0.99
C LYS A 469 0.28 -32.16 1.35
N TYR A 470 0.67 -32.08 2.63
CA TYR A 470 1.62 -31.04 3.08
C TYR A 470 3.06 -31.51 3.30
N VAL A 471 3.28 -32.79 3.64
CA VAL A 471 4.62 -33.35 3.89
C VAL A 471 5.19 -33.96 2.61
N GLU A 472 4.43 -34.84 1.96
CA GLU A 472 4.86 -35.50 0.71
C GLU A 472 4.58 -34.67 -0.54
N LYS A 473 3.66 -33.68 -0.43
CA LYS A 473 3.31 -32.70 -1.48
C LYS A 473 2.91 -33.34 -2.83
N LYS A 474 2.35 -34.55 -2.80
CA LYS A 474 2.11 -35.38 -4.00
C LYS A 474 1.05 -34.84 -4.97
N PHE A 475 0.21 -33.90 -4.53
CA PHE A 475 -0.86 -33.34 -5.34
C PHE A 475 -0.45 -32.02 -6.05
N LEU A 476 0.78 -31.53 -5.84
CA LEU A 476 1.27 -30.33 -6.53
C LEU A 476 1.49 -30.61 -8.02
N LYS A 477 0.92 -29.76 -8.88
CA LYS A 477 1.15 -29.83 -10.32
C LYS A 477 2.61 -29.51 -10.62
N LYS A 478 3.35 -30.47 -11.18
CA LYS A 478 4.77 -30.24 -11.53
C LYS A 478 4.92 -28.99 -12.40
N LEU A 479 5.79 -28.07 -11.96
CA LEU A 479 6.33 -27.02 -12.82
C LEU A 479 7.01 -27.67 -14.03
N PRO A 480 7.02 -27.04 -15.22
CA PRO A 480 7.73 -27.57 -16.39
C PRO A 480 9.23 -27.75 -16.06
N ASN A 481 9.69 -29.00 -16.00
CA ASN A 481 11.06 -29.30 -15.54
C ASN A 481 12.13 -28.74 -16.49
N GLY A 482 12.95 -27.81 -15.99
CA GLY A 482 14.26 -27.48 -16.53
C GLY A 482 15.34 -28.54 -16.23
N GLU A 483 15.00 -29.83 -16.32
CA GLU A 483 15.94 -30.93 -16.04
C GLU A 483 16.68 -31.40 -17.30
N ALA A 484 17.58 -30.54 -17.79
CA ALA A 484 18.76 -30.96 -18.53
C ALA A 484 19.76 -29.80 -18.61
N LEU A 485 20.80 -29.82 -17.77
CA LEU A 485 22.14 -29.28 -18.05
C LEU A 485 23.08 -29.50 -16.84
N ALA A 486 23.43 -30.77 -16.61
CA ALA A 486 24.76 -31.05 -16.08
C ALA A 486 25.77 -30.79 -17.21
N GLU A 487 26.87 -30.09 -16.91
CA GLU A 487 28.07 -29.93 -17.74
C GLU A 487 27.87 -29.51 -19.21
N ASN A 488 27.72 -28.20 -19.46
CA ASN A 488 28.65 -27.51 -20.38
C ASN A 488 28.58 -25.98 -20.32
N GLU A 489 29.69 -25.34 -20.70
CA GLU A 489 29.81 -23.89 -20.78
C GLU A 489 28.82 -23.27 -21.79
N ARG A 490 27.94 -22.37 -21.34
CA ARG A 490 27.38 -21.28 -22.18
C ARG A 490 26.85 -20.12 -21.34
N LYS A 491 27.20 -18.90 -21.78
CA LYS A 491 27.01 -17.64 -21.06
C LYS A 491 25.52 -17.24 -20.98
N PRO A 492 25.03 -16.74 -19.83
CA PRO A 492 23.68 -16.17 -19.76
C PRO A 492 23.59 -14.88 -20.60
N ARG A 493 22.38 -14.59 -21.13
CA ARG A 493 22.12 -13.38 -21.89
C ARG A 493 22.04 -12.17 -20.95
N ARG A 494 22.70 -11.09 -21.35
CA ARG A 494 22.94 -9.88 -20.56
C ARG A 494 21.68 -9.02 -20.43
N TRP A 495 21.04 -9.00 -19.26
CA TRP A 495 20.16 -7.91 -18.87
C TRP A 495 20.96 -6.81 -18.15
N CYS A 496 20.74 -5.54 -18.48
CA CYS A 496 21.51 -4.42 -17.93
C CYS A 496 20.68 -3.63 -16.91
N VAL A 497 20.86 -3.92 -15.62
CA VAL A 497 20.37 -3.04 -14.55
C VAL A 497 21.27 -1.80 -14.47
N LYS A 498 20.70 -0.60 -14.65
CA LYS A 498 21.40 0.67 -14.38
C LYS A 498 21.49 0.88 -12.87
N LYS A 499 22.69 1.19 -12.38
CA LYS A 499 22.92 1.54 -10.97
C LYS A 499 22.17 2.83 -10.61
N CYS A 500 21.39 2.80 -9.52
CA CYS A 500 20.99 4.00 -8.80
C CYS A 500 21.93 4.20 -7.60
N GLN A 501 22.69 5.28 -7.60
CA GLN A 501 23.52 5.69 -6.46
C GLN A 501 22.70 6.49 -5.44
N ARG A 502 23.20 6.50 -4.20
CA ARG A 502 22.61 7.13 -3.01
C ARG A 502 22.31 8.62 -3.19
N HIS A 503 21.27 9.10 -2.51
CA HIS A 503 21.23 10.46 -1.97
C HIS A 503 20.66 10.48 -0.55
N ASN A 504 21.50 10.91 0.41
CA ASN A 504 21.06 11.45 1.70
C ASN A 504 20.72 12.94 1.53
N SER A 505 19.92 13.50 2.43
CA SER A 505 19.66 14.94 2.51
C SER A 505 19.66 15.46 3.96
N ALA A 506 20.59 16.36 4.27
CA ALA A 506 20.56 17.26 5.43
C ALA A 506 21.36 18.54 5.09
N THR A 507 21.03 19.67 5.73
CA THR A 507 21.14 21.01 5.08
C THR A 507 22.21 21.97 5.65
N LYS A 508 22.89 22.70 4.73
CA LYS A 508 23.62 24.00 4.90
C LYS A 508 24.88 24.02 5.81
N ALA A 509 25.95 24.79 5.60
CA ALA A 509 26.55 25.63 4.53
C ALA A 509 27.98 26.08 5.01
N PRO A 510 28.86 26.84 4.28
CA PRO A 510 28.80 27.39 2.92
C PRO A 510 30.08 27.16 2.05
N THR A 511 30.12 27.82 0.86
CA THR A 511 31.28 28.17 -0.02
C THR A 511 32.14 27.07 -0.69
N ALA A 512 31.81 26.73 -1.94
CA ALA A 512 32.63 27.08 -3.14
C ALA A 512 31.93 26.60 -4.45
N GLN A 513 32.13 27.35 -5.54
CA GLN A 513 31.46 27.27 -6.84
C GLN A 513 31.60 25.94 -7.60
N CYS A 514 30.50 25.45 -8.23
CA CYS A 514 30.49 25.09 -9.67
C CYS A 514 29.05 24.97 -10.23
N GLU A 515 28.94 25.06 -11.55
CA GLU A 515 27.80 25.46 -12.41
C GLU A 515 26.57 24.52 -12.47
N VAL A 516 25.48 25.05 -13.06
CA VAL A 516 24.10 24.52 -13.04
C VAL A 516 23.71 23.85 -14.36
N SER A 517 22.85 22.84 -14.32
CA SER A 517 22.00 22.43 -15.45
C SER A 517 20.65 21.91 -14.93
N GLU A 518 19.58 22.32 -15.59
CA GLU A 518 18.18 22.07 -15.20
C GLU A 518 17.63 20.79 -15.83
N GLU A 519 16.72 20.10 -15.12
CA GLU A 519 15.61 19.23 -15.55
C GLU A 519 15.29 18.25 -14.39
N SER A 520 14.10 17.67 -14.23
CA SER A 520 12.71 18.05 -14.54
C SER A 520 11.84 16.93 -13.93
N SER A 521 10.84 17.27 -13.11
CA SER A 521 10.04 16.27 -12.39
C SER A 521 9.04 15.56 -13.32
N GLY A 522 9.17 14.25 -13.48
CA GLY A 522 8.18 13.40 -14.15
C GLY A 522 7.65 12.32 -13.20
N GLU A 523 6.37 12.41 -12.86
CA GLU A 523 5.63 11.32 -12.22
C GLU A 523 5.45 10.18 -13.22
N ALA A 524 5.79 8.95 -12.84
CA ALA A 524 5.62 7.79 -13.69
C ALA A 524 4.21 7.20 -13.49
N GLU A 525 3.35 7.35 -14.50
CA GLU A 525 2.03 6.74 -14.54
C GLU A 525 2.13 5.20 -14.49
N ILE A 526 1.22 4.56 -13.76
CA ILE A 526 1.10 3.10 -13.69
C ILE A 526 0.46 2.60 -15.00
N GLU A 527 1.29 2.18 -15.96
CA GLU A 527 0.81 1.40 -17.12
C GLU A 527 0.77 -0.10 -16.79
N GLN A 528 -0.22 -0.80 -17.35
CA GLN A 528 -0.62 -2.14 -16.94
C GLN A 528 0.30 -3.24 -17.49
N GLU A 529 1.20 -3.77 -16.66
CA GLU A 529 1.95 -5.02 -16.93
C GLU A 529 1.05 -6.26 -16.69
N ALA A 530 0.02 -6.41 -17.54
CA ALA A 530 -0.83 -7.61 -17.57
C ALA A 530 -0.35 -8.67 -18.59
N SER A 531 0.70 -8.37 -19.37
CA SER A 531 1.25 -9.26 -20.41
C SER A 531 2.33 -10.22 -19.93
N ASP A 532 2.99 -9.94 -18.81
CA ASP A 532 4.26 -10.57 -18.42
C ASP A 532 4.07 -11.69 -17.36
N LEU A 533 2.81 -12.01 -17.03
CA LEU A 533 2.41 -12.97 -16.00
C LEU A 533 2.55 -14.45 -16.42
N GLU A 534 2.61 -14.76 -17.71
CA GLU A 534 2.75 -16.15 -18.19
C GLU A 534 4.20 -16.67 -18.08
N ASP A 535 5.20 -15.78 -18.14
CA ASP A 535 6.64 -16.12 -18.19
C ASP A 535 7.27 -16.37 -16.80
N LEU A 536 6.50 -16.15 -15.72
CA LEU A 536 7.01 -16.29 -14.34
C LEU A 536 7.08 -17.73 -13.84
N ARG A 537 6.34 -18.66 -14.44
CA ARG A 537 6.29 -20.08 -14.02
C ARG A 537 7.44 -20.94 -14.55
N GLU A 538 8.30 -20.37 -15.40
CA GLU A 538 9.48 -21.05 -15.95
C GLU A 538 10.75 -20.88 -15.09
N LEU A 539 10.66 -20.14 -13.97
CA LEU A 539 11.80 -19.77 -13.13
C LEU A 539 12.02 -20.75 -11.97
N HIS A 540 13.28 -20.91 -11.56
CA HIS A 540 13.68 -21.67 -10.38
C HIS A 540 12.83 -21.28 -9.13
N PRO A 541 12.32 -22.22 -8.31
CA PRO A 541 11.41 -21.89 -7.21
C PRO A 541 11.93 -20.81 -6.25
N GLY A 542 13.23 -20.79 -5.95
CA GLY A 542 13.86 -19.72 -5.17
C GLY A 542 13.74 -18.33 -5.80
N LEU A 543 13.90 -18.23 -7.12
CA LEU A 543 13.74 -16.98 -7.87
C LEU A 543 12.26 -16.59 -8.06
N LEU A 544 11.34 -17.56 -8.08
CA LEU A 544 9.90 -17.31 -8.06
C LEU A 544 9.47 -16.68 -6.74
N VAL A 545 9.83 -17.24 -5.58
CA VAL A 545 9.51 -16.62 -4.27
C VAL A 545 10.19 -15.25 -4.12
N TYR A 546 11.42 -15.09 -4.65
CA TYR A 546 12.15 -13.82 -4.66
C TYR A 546 11.40 -12.70 -5.39
N LYS A 547 10.96 -12.96 -6.64
CA LYS A 547 10.19 -12.00 -7.44
C LYS A 547 8.78 -11.78 -6.86
N ALA A 548 8.10 -12.84 -6.44
CA ALA A 548 6.75 -12.75 -5.88
C ALA A 548 6.72 -11.94 -4.57
N ALA A 549 7.77 -12.03 -3.74
CA ALA A 549 7.94 -11.20 -2.54
C ALA A 549 8.03 -9.71 -2.87
N GLN A 550 8.80 -9.33 -3.89
CA GLN A 550 8.89 -7.94 -4.36
C GLN A 550 7.55 -7.44 -4.93
N ALA A 551 6.86 -8.30 -5.69
CA ALA A 551 5.56 -8.01 -6.31
C ALA A 551 4.36 -8.11 -5.35
N ARG A 552 4.58 -8.31 -4.04
CA ARG A 552 3.54 -8.47 -3.00
C ARG A 552 2.57 -9.65 -3.23
N ASN A 553 2.93 -10.65 -4.03
CA ASN A 553 2.00 -11.71 -4.46
C ASN A 553 2.08 -12.94 -3.54
N LEU A 554 1.31 -12.92 -2.45
CA LEU A 554 1.26 -13.99 -1.45
C LEU A 554 0.86 -15.37 -2.01
N PRO A 555 -0.14 -15.52 -2.91
CA PRO A 555 -0.43 -16.80 -3.55
C PRO A 555 0.77 -17.41 -4.30
N LEU A 556 1.49 -16.62 -5.11
CA LEU A 556 2.69 -17.10 -5.81
C LEU A 556 3.85 -17.42 -4.85
N MET A 557 3.99 -16.67 -3.74
CA MET A 557 4.95 -17.02 -2.69
C MET A 557 4.61 -18.36 -2.03
N ALA A 558 3.32 -18.61 -1.75
CA ALA A 558 2.85 -19.87 -1.19
C ALA A 558 3.02 -21.05 -2.16
N GLU A 559 2.77 -20.84 -3.46
CA GLU A 559 3.03 -21.82 -4.53
C GLU A 559 4.52 -22.15 -4.64
N ALA A 560 5.41 -21.14 -4.63
CA ALA A 560 6.85 -21.37 -4.66
C ALA A 560 7.37 -22.16 -3.45
N LEU A 561 6.92 -21.84 -2.23
CA LEU A 561 7.26 -22.60 -1.02
C LEU A 561 6.64 -24.01 -1.03
N ALA A 562 5.47 -24.19 -1.65
CA ALA A 562 4.91 -25.51 -1.93
C ALA A 562 5.86 -26.30 -2.83
N HIS A 563 6.34 -25.72 -3.94
CA HIS A 563 7.34 -26.31 -4.83
C HIS A 563 8.76 -26.46 -4.25
N GLY A 564 8.96 -26.14 -2.96
CA GLY A 564 10.23 -26.40 -2.26
C GLY A 564 11.25 -25.27 -2.40
N ALA A 565 10.82 -24.06 -2.77
CA ALA A 565 11.67 -22.88 -2.66
C ALA A 565 12.18 -22.72 -1.21
N GLU A 566 13.48 -22.49 -1.06
CA GLU A 566 14.07 -22.17 0.23
C GLU A 566 13.62 -20.77 0.66
N VAL A 567 13.02 -20.64 1.86
CA VAL A 567 12.50 -19.35 2.35
C VAL A 567 13.62 -18.29 2.54
N ASN A 568 14.85 -18.78 2.73
CA ASN A 568 16.09 -18.03 2.92
C ASN A 568 17.01 -18.06 1.68
N TRP A 569 16.47 -18.43 0.50
CA TRP A 569 17.20 -18.43 -0.76
C TRP A 569 17.87 -17.07 -1.01
N VAL A 570 19.05 -17.07 -1.63
CA VAL A 570 19.80 -15.86 -1.95
C VAL A 570 19.95 -15.69 -3.45
N ASN A 571 19.80 -14.45 -3.93
CA ASN A 571 20.04 -14.12 -5.32
C ASN A 571 21.47 -13.59 -5.52
N ASP A 572 22.36 -14.45 -6.00
CA ASP A 572 23.77 -14.10 -6.26
C ASP A 572 23.94 -12.98 -7.31
N GLU A 573 22.96 -12.80 -8.22
CA GLU A 573 22.98 -11.71 -9.21
C GLU A 573 22.54 -10.36 -8.64
N ASP A 574 21.80 -10.35 -7.51
CA ASP A 574 21.32 -9.15 -6.83
C ASP A 574 21.80 -9.11 -5.37
N GLU A 575 23.12 -9.08 -5.22
CA GLU A 575 23.83 -8.81 -3.97
C GLU A 575 23.55 -9.80 -2.83
N ASN A 576 23.17 -11.05 -3.12
CA ASN A 576 22.80 -12.10 -2.15
C ASN A 576 21.60 -11.70 -1.27
N LYS A 577 20.71 -10.84 -1.76
CA LYS A 577 19.47 -10.52 -1.05
C LYS A 577 18.56 -11.74 -0.97
N THR A 578 17.70 -11.76 0.05
CA THR A 578 16.70 -12.81 0.28
C THR A 578 15.30 -12.38 -0.16
N PRO A 579 14.34 -13.31 -0.31
CA PRO A 579 12.92 -12.97 -0.46
C PRO A 579 12.40 -12.03 0.63
N LEU A 580 12.91 -12.13 1.88
CA LEU A 580 12.51 -11.23 2.96
C LEU A 580 13.00 -9.79 2.72
N ILE A 581 14.22 -9.62 2.20
CA ILE A 581 14.72 -8.31 1.78
C ILE A 581 13.93 -7.78 0.56
N GLN A 582 13.48 -8.65 -0.34
CA GLN A 582 12.62 -8.23 -1.46
C GLN A 582 11.21 -7.83 -1.03
N ALA A 583 10.60 -8.50 -0.03
CA ALA A 583 9.34 -8.04 0.57
C ALA A 583 9.49 -6.65 1.23
N VAL A 584 10.66 -6.34 1.78
CA VAL A 584 11.01 -5.00 2.28
C VAL A 584 11.11 -3.99 1.13
N MET A 585 11.84 -4.31 0.07
CA MET A 585 11.94 -3.46 -1.13
C MET A 585 10.60 -3.24 -1.82
N GLY A 586 9.72 -4.24 -1.84
CA GLY A 586 8.35 -4.15 -2.33
C GLY A 586 7.41 -3.37 -1.40
N GLY A 587 7.80 -3.12 -0.14
CA GLY A 587 7.02 -2.39 0.86
C GLY A 587 5.85 -3.17 1.49
N SER A 588 5.71 -4.47 1.27
CA SER A 588 4.61 -5.26 1.85
C SER A 588 4.95 -5.79 3.24
N LEU A 589 4.29 -5.27 4.27
CA LEU A 589 4.37 -5.78 5.64
C LEU A 589 3.85 -7.22 5.74
N ILE A 590 2.80 -7.56 4.98
CA ILE A 590 2.16 -8.88 5.01
C ILE A 590 3.00 -9.96 4.32
N ALA A 591 3.69 -9.62 3.22
CA ALA A 591 4.68 -10.50 2.61
C ALA A 591 5.88 -10.77 3.55
N CYS A 592 6.31 -9.76 4.32
CA CYS A 592 7.32 -9.94 5.36
C CYS A 592 6.82 -10.91 6.45
N GLU A 593 5.62 -10.70 6.99
CA GLU A 593 5.02 -11.55 8.02
C GLU A 593 4.84 -13.00 7.54
N PHE A 594 4.40 -13.21 6.29
CA PHE A 594 4.26 -14.55 5.71
C PHE A 594 5.60 -15.31 5.62
N LEU A 595 6.66 -14.65 5.16
CA LEU A 595 8.00 -15.24 5.10
C LEU A 595 8.54 -15.56 6.51
N LEU A 596 8.36 -14.65 7.47
CA LEU A 596 8.71 -14.87 8.87
C LEU A 596 7.91 -16.04 9.49
N GLN A 597 6.63 -16.20 9.14
CA GLN A 597 5.86 -17.37 9.55
C GLN A 597 6.31 -18.66 8.88
N ASN A 598 6.92 -18.61 7.71
CA ASN A 598 7.55 -19.76 7.06
C ASN A 598 9.05 -19.95 7.39
N GLY A 599 9.58 -19.20 8.37
CA GLY A 599 10.92 -19.42 8.93
C GLY A 599 12.04 -18.61 8.29
N ALA A 600 11.72 -17.50 7.61
CA ALA A 600 12.72 -16.57 7.13
C ALA A 600 13.57 -16.01 8.29
N ASP A 601 14.89 -15.97 8.11
CA ASP A 601 15.80 -15.39 9.09
C ASP A 601 15.77 -13.86 9.01
N VAL A 602 15.23 -13.25 10.06
CA VAL A 602 15.10 -11.79 10.22
C VAL A 602 16.47 -11.07 10.27
N ASN A 603 17.55 -11.81 10.51
CA ASN A 603 18.92 -11.31 10.63
C ASN A 603 19.84 -11.66 9.45
N GLN A 604 19.37 -12.41 8.44
CA GLN A 604 20.19 -12.79 7.29
C GLN A 604 20.62 -11.55 6.50
N ARG A 605 21.90 -11.48 6.16
CA ARG A 605 22.53 -10.28 5.58
C ARG A 605 22.77 -10.44 4.08
N ASP A 606 22.60 -9.35 3.35
CA ASP A 606 23.07 -9.24 1.97
C ASP A 606 24.61 -9.11 1.90
N SER A 607 25.18 -9.09 0.68
CA SER A 607 26.62 -8.93 0.43
C SER A 607 27.18 -7.56 0.87
N ARG A 608 26.33 -6.58 1.18
CA ARG A 608 26.69 -5.31 1.82
C ARG A 608 26.58 -5.37 3.36
N GLY A 609 26.41 -6.56 3.93
CA GLY A 609 26.31 -6.79 5.36
C GLY A 609 24.97 -6.39 5.98
N ARG A 610 23.98 -5.99 5.18
CA ARG A 610 22.71 -5.41 5.65
C ARG A 610 21.63 -6.47 5.79
N ALA A 611 21.06 -6.55 7.00
CA ALA A 611 19.88 -7.36 7.31
C ALA A 611 18.57 -6.64 6.90
N PRO A 612 17.40 -7.32 6.81
CA PRO A 612 16.10 -6.72 6.54
C PRO A 612 15.79 -5.42 7.31
N LEU A 613 16.17 -5.35 8.58
CA LEU A 613 16.03 -4.15 9.41
C LEU A 613 16.76 -2.93 8.83
N HIS A 614 17.97 -3.09 8.27
CA HIS A 614 18.73 -1.99 7.66
C HIS A 614 18.02 -1.48 6.39
N HIS A 615 17.47 -2.38 5.58
CA HIS A 615 16.74 -2.02 4.36
C HIS A 615 15.44 -1.28 4.70
N ALA A 616 14.66 -1.78 5.67
CA ALA A 616 13.44 -1.11 6.11
C ALA A 616 13.72 0.27 6.70
N THR A 617 14.81 0.42 7.46
CA THR A 617 15.26 1.73 7.97
C THR A 617 15.72 2.67 6.86
N TYR A 618 16.47 2.20 5.87
CA TYR A 618 16.93 3.01 4.73
C TYR A 618 15.76 3.49 3.85
N LEU A 619 14.71 2.67 3.70
CA LEU A 619 13.49 3.01 2.95
C LEU A 619 12.47 3.81 3.80
N GLY A 620 12.67 3.96 5.10
CA GLY A 620 11.75 4.66 6.00
C GLY A 620 10.47 3.90 6.33
N HIS A 621 10.43 2.58 6.13
CA HIS A 621 9.25 1.74 6.34
C HIS A 621 9.03 1.41 7.84
N THR A 622 8.48 2.37 8.59
CA THR A 622 8.27 2.31 10.04
C THR A 622 7.54 1.05 10.52
N GLY A 623 6.47 0.62 9.84
CA GLY A 623 5.75 -0.62 10.15
C GLY A 623 6.62 -1.89 10.02
N GLN A 624 7.46 -1.98 8.99
CA GLN A 624 8.38 -3.10 8.79
C GLN A 624 9.50 -3.12 9.83
N VAL A 625 10.03 -1.94 10.22
CA VAL A 625 10.97 -1.81 11.35
C VAL A 625 10.35 -2.36 12.64
N CYS A 626 9.11 -1.98 12.96
CA CYS A 626 8.41 -2.48 14.15
C CYS A 626 8.24 -4.00 14.12
N LEU A 627 7.85 -4.56 12.96
CA LEU A 627 7.70 -5.99 12.77
C LEU A 627 9.03 -6.74 12.99
N PHE A 628 10.13 -6.25 12.44
CA PHE A 628 11.44 -6.90 12.59
C PHE A 628 11.97 -6.82 14.03
N LEU A 629 11.82 -5.68 14.71
CA LEU A 629 12.18 -5.56 16.14
C LEU A 629 11.34 -6.51 17.01
N LYS A 630 10.03 -6.60 16.76
CA LYS A 630 9.12 -7.57 17.41
C LYS A 630 9.54 -9.03 17.19
N ARG A 631 10.23 -9.33 16.09
CA ARG A 631 10.69 -10.66 15.67
C ARG A 631 12.13 -10.97 16.08
N GLY A 632 12.80 -10.08 16.83
CA GLY A 632 14.16 -10.30 17.31
C GLY A 632 15.26 -9.93 16.32
N ALA A 633 15.02 -8.93 15.46
CA ALA A 633 16.06 -8.35 14.64
C ALA A 633 17.16 -7.70 15.49
N ASN A 634 18.42 -7.98 15.17
CA ASN A 634 19.59 -7.43 15.85
C ASN A 634 19.78 -5.97 15.43
N GLN A 635 19.33 -5.06 16.29
CA GLN A 635 19.46 -3.60 16.15
C GLN A 635 20.88 -3.06 16.32
N HIS A 636 21.84 -3.86 16.80
CA HIS A 636 23.25 -3.50 16.96
C HIS A 636 24.15 -4.06 15.84
N ALA A 637 23.56 -4.79 14.89
CA ALA A 637 24.26 -5.26 13.71
C ALA A 637 24.69 -4.05 12.86
N VAL A 638 25.98 -3.96 12.51
CA VAL A 638 26.52 -2.98 11.57
C VAL A 638 26.67 -3.55 10.17
N ASP A 639 26.45 -2.73 9.14
CA ASP A 639 26.71 -3.07 7.73
C ASP A 639 28.18 -2.89 7.31
N SER A 640 28.48 -3.11 6.02
CA SER A 640 29.85 -2.95 5.48
C SER A 640 30.38 -1.51 5.50
N ASP A 641 29.53 -0.49 5.65
CA ASP A 641 29.95 0.90 5.86
C ASP A 641 30.11 1.23 7.36
N GLY A 642 29.94 0.23 8.25
CA GLY A 642 30.04 0.36 9.70
C GLY A 642 28.77 0.93 10.36
N GLN A 643 27.65 0.97 9.64
CA GLN A 643 26.42 1.63 10.09
C GLN A 643 25.45 0.65 10.72
N ASP A 644 25.02 0.93 11.95
CA ASP A 644 23.86 0.25 12.56
C ASP A 644 22.53 0.89 12.10
N PRO A 645 21.38 0.20 12.24
CA PRO A 645 20.06 0.77 11.92
C PRO A 645 19.80 2.13 12.58
N LEU A 646 20.27 2.36 13.80
CA LEU A 646 20.06 3.64 14.48
C LEU A 646 20.82 4.79 13.80
N SER A 647 22.04 4.54 13.36
CA SER A 647 22.88 5.48 12.61
C SER A 647 22.29 5.78 11.24
N ILE A 648 21.77 4.77 10.53
CA ILE A 648 21.03 4.96 9.28
C ILE A 648 19.78 5.83 9.52
N ALA A 649 18.98 5.54 10.55
CA ALA A 649 17.77 6.31 10.87
C ALA A 649 18.06 7.78 11.20
N VAL A 650 19.15 8.04 11.94
CA VAL A 650 19.61 9.41 12.25
C VAL A 650 20.09 10.13 10.99
N GLN A 651 20.84 9.46 10.10
CA GLN A 651 21.30 10.06 8.84
C GLN A 651 20.16 10.33 7.85
N ALA A 652 19.12 9.48 7.84
CA ALA A 652 17.90 9.68 7.06
C ALA A 652 16.90 10.66 7.71
N ALA A 653 17.25 11.23 8.88
CA ALA A 653 16.40 12.15 9.67
C ALA A 653 15.00 11.60 10.03
N ASN A 654 14.83 10.27 10.09
CA ASN A 654 13.53 9.64 10.34
C ASN A 654 13.27 9.48 11.85
N ALA A 655 12.61 10.48 12.44
CA ALA A 655 12.44 10.61 13.88
C ALA A 655 11.66 9.45 14.54
N ASP A 656 10.68 8.87 13.85
CA ASP A 656 9.88 7.76 14.37
C ASP A 656 10.73 6.50 14.49
N ILE A 657 11.49 6.16 13.44
CA ILE A 657 12.39 5.00 13.44
C ILE A 657 13.52 5.18 14.48
N VAL A 658 14.08 6.39 14.62
CA VAL A 658 15.05 6.72 15.69
C VAL A 658 14.44 6.48 17.08
N THR A 659 13.17 6.85 17.28
CA THR A 659 12.47 6.66 18.55
C THR A 659 12.24 5.18 18.84
N LEU A 660 11.77 4.41 17.84
CA LEU A 660 11.53 2.97 17.95
C LEU A 660 12.79 2.18 18.28
N LEU A 661 13.90 2.46 17.59
CA LEU A 661 15.19 1.80 17.82
C LEU A 661 15.77 2.14 19.21
N ARG A 662 15.62 3.39 19.68
CA ARG A 662 16.01 3.77 21.05
C ARG A 662 15.15 3.09 22.11
N LEU A 663 13.85 2.97 21.90
CA LEU A 663 12.95 2.25 22.81
C LEU A 663 13.25 0.75 22.85
N ALA A 664 13.50 0.14 21.70
CA ALA A 664 13.88 -1.26 21.58
C ALA A 664 15.21 -1.56 22.29
N ARG A 665 16.20 -0.69 22.12
CA ARG A 665 17.48 -0.76 22.84
C ARG A 665 17.32 -0.62 24.36
N MET A 666 16.58 0.38 24.82
CA MET A 666 16.32 0.56 26.26
C MET A 666 15.59 -0.66 26.87
N ASN A 667 14.65 -1.26 26.14
CA ASN A 667 13.94 -2.46 26.59
C ASN A 667 14.85 -3.69 26.65
N GLU A 668 15.82 -3.80 25.74
CA GLU A 668 16.85 -4.85 25.76
C GLU A 668 17.85 -4.67 26.92
N GLU A 669 18.36 -3.45 27.12
CA GLU A 669 19.24 -3.10 28.25
C GLU A 669 18.55 -3.34 29.61
N MET A 670 17.24 -3.07 29.72
CA MET A 670 16.45 -3.41 30.92
C MET A 670 16.31 -4.92 31.12
N ARG A 671 16.11 -5.71 30.06
CA ARG A 671 16.03 -7.18 30.13
C ARG A 671 17.37 -7.81 30.53
N GLU A 672 18.49 -7.25 30.09
CA GLU A 672 19.83 -7.70 30.45
C GLU A 672 20.20 -7.36 31.90
N ALA A 673 19.71 -6.23 32.42
CA ALA A 673 19.90 -5.83 33.82
C ALA A 673 19.15 -6.73 34.85
N GLU A 674 18.23 -7.60 34.41
CA GLU A 674 17.40 -8.45 35.26
C GLU A 674 17.94 -9.88 35.50
N GLY A 675 19.17 -10.22 35.09
CA GLY A 675 19.75 -11.58 35.28
C GLY A 675 21.12 -11.62 36.00
N PRO A 676 21.60 -12.79 36.48
CA PRO A 676 20.96 -14.12 36.51
C PRO A 676 21.03 -14.79 37.91
N PHE A 677 19.98 -14.65 38.73
CA PHE A 677 19.83 -15.41 39.98
C PHE A 677 18.44 -16.06 40.07
N GLY A 678 18.29 -17.21 39.40
CA GLY A 678 17.06 -18.00 39.42
C GLY A 678 17.22 -19.33 38.67
N GLN A 679 16.72 -20.42 39.24
CA GLN A 679 16.73 -21.74 38.62
C GLN A 679 15.78 -21.80 37.39
N PRO A 680 15.97 -22.73 36.44
CA PRO A 680 15.16 -22.80 35.23
C PRO A 680 13.73 -23.27 35.53
N GLY A 681 12.83 -22.31 35.69
CA GLY A 681 11.39 -22.53 35.85
C GLY A 681 10.73 -21.41 36.65
N GLN A 682 9.82 -20.66 36.00
CA GLN A 682 8.95 -19.63 36.58
C GLN A 682 9.62 -18.29 36.97
N TYR A 683 9.82 -17.42 35.98
CA TYR A 683 9.72 -15.96 36.16
C TYR A 683 8.67 -15.40 35.18
N PRO A 684 7.87 -14.37 35.53
CA PRO A 684 6.81 -13.88 34.66
C PRO A 684 7.36 -12.88 33.62
N SER A 685 7.17 -13.17 32.33
CA SER A 685 7.55 -12.33 31.18
C SER A 685 6.65 -11.10 31.00
N ASN A 686 6.40 -10.35 32.07
CA ASN A 686 5.35 -9.33 32.16
C ASN A 686 5.80 -8.14 33.04
N SER A 687 6.99 -7.58 32.81
CA SER A 687 7.30 -6.29 33.42
C SER A 687 6.33 -5.22 32.87
N PRO A 688 5.83 -4.26 33.68
CA PRO A 688 4.89 -3.25 33.19
C PRO A 688 5.44 -2.42 32.03
N THR A 689 6.77 -2.24 31.98
CA THR A 689 7.50 -1.53 30.93
C THR A 689 7.56 -2.35 29.64
N GLU A 690 7.89 -3.64 29.72
CA GLU A 690 7.85 -4.55 28.56
C GLU A 690 6.43 -4.61 27.98
N LEU A 691 5.41 -4.65 28.84
CA LEU A 691 4.01 -4.67 28.42
C LEU A 691 3.56 -3.35 27.74
N GLN A 692 4.17 -2.21 28.11
CA GLN A 692 3.98 -0.92 27.44
C GLN A 692 4.73 -0.87 26.10
N TYR A 693 5.99 -1.34 26.06
CA TYR A 693 6.77 -1.44 24.83
C TYR A 693 6.06 -2.30 23.78
N ARG A 694 5.61 -3.51 24.16
CA ARG A 694 4.88 -4.42 23.26
C ARG A 694 3.56 -3.83 22.76
N LYS A 695 2.85 -3.05 23.58
CA LYS A 695 1.66 -2.30 23.13
C LYS A 695 2.00 -1.19 22.15
N CYS A 696 3.03 -0.40 22.43
CA CYS A 696 3.49 0.67 21.54
C CYS A 696 3.88 0.12 20.17
N ILE A 697 4.70 -0.93 20.11
CA ILE A 697 5.07 -1.62 18.88
C ILE A 697 3.83 -2.14 18.13
N GLN A 698 2.86 -2.73 18.84
CA GLN A 698 1.64 -3.24 18.22
C GLN A 698 0.71 -2.14 17.68
N GLU A 699 0.63 -0.99 18.36
CA GLU A 699 -0.11 0.19 17.89
C GLU A 699 0.53 0.75 16.61
N PHE A 700 1.86 0.89 16.55
CA PHE A 700 2.55 1.31 15.32
C PHE A 700 2.35 0.33 14.15
N ILE A 701 2.46 -0.98 14.39
CA ILE A 701 2.18 -1.98 13.35
C ILE A 701 0.73 -1.86 12.85
N SER A 702 -0.22 -1.67 13.76
CA SER A 702 -1.65 -1.54 13.43
C SER A 702 -1.93 -0.31 12.54
N LEU A 703 -1.28 0.83 12.81
CA LEU A 703 -1.40 2.04 12.00
C LEU A 703 -0.87 1.87 10.56
N ASN A 704 0.17 1.05 10.37
CA ASN A 704 0.83 0.86 9.06
C ASN A 704 0.20 -0.28 8.23
N ILE A 705 -0.67 -1.13 8.80
CA ILE A 705 -1.34 -2.23 8.08
C ILE A 705 -2.44 -1.72 7.14
N ASP A 706 -3.08 -0.60 7.48
CA ASP A 706 -4.14 0.00 6.66
C ASP A 706 -3.58 0.84 5.48
N GLU A 707 -2.25 1.05 5.42
CA GLU A 707 -1.55 1.81 4.36
C GLU A 707 -0.79 0.94 3.33
N CYS A 708 -0.73 -0.39 3.52
CA CYS A 708 0.09 -1.33 2.71
C CYS A 708 -0.69 -2.11 1.64
#